data_AF-A0A0B7MX38-F1
#
_entry.id   AF-A0A0B7MX38-F1
#
_cell.length_a   1.000
_cell.length_b   1.000
_cell.length_c   1.000
_cell.angle_alpha   90.00
_cell.angle_beta   90.00
_cell.angle_gamma   90.00
#
_symmetry.space_group_name_H-M   'P 1'
#
loop_
_entity.id
_entity.type
_entity.pdbx_description
1 polymer ?
#
loop_
_entity_poly.entity_id
_entity_poly.type
_entity_poly.pdbx_seq_one_letter_code
_entity_poly.pdbx_strand_id
1 'polypeptide(L)'
;MSRNIDGSILQVDSPEPTLIQVETLNPGQDYQTQCWKNGLGRTSEISIYPPEKDYRKDSFFWRLSKNEIDANFNFPIMLGYECTNIILPSEHGTKSTIHLNHRGEEASTTVKPLFPYSWNAEWATSCKVTNAPVSSLQFLIKRDLGTAQFSVDKIGQPVSNESGETGRKLILGAFALVYVLDGHVRIGLDENSPQRQSRFLSAGQALYVERDADASPTSMIIQASDANDNVGSRDQDATVITIQITEAKPKGAASTIGTTVSDYFALQTNNHSALNTPAATASSAAGMATSAEGNAPSRRREPRRKGSLVVYDDQPSRNISQNGAPAKSSSTDNIGSEEASTAKQQQQQQPLSAQQQQQRRNSVSMLRGKIDATQIYEPPNFFLTQDTDVPPPVVRDRLVVEDFPKHAISTAWIKMVKQGLSEWLRLPVIVCRGTEEGPVVGITAAVHGNELNGVPCIHRVVSAIDVNKLHGTVVAVPCVNVSGYLKFTREFADGRDLNRQFPGQEEGYASQIYCYQLMNKVISQFNYLIDLHTASFGRVNSYYVRADMNDPTSAIMARLQQPQIVLHNSGQDGTLRSAAAARGIRAITVEIGNPQLFQSQYVQWSYVGVMRILDHLDMYTVNYDPTAEDQVALGPPSTILCSKGFWIYTKTGGILEVYPGVNTIIKKDDLIARIKNIFGNVVEEYYAPCGGIVIGRSSNPVAMSGDRIVHLGIIKKKSDTLPKEAKENY
;
A
#
# COMPACT_ATOMS: atom_id res chain seq x y z
N MET A 1 21.08 -10.06 31.62
CA MET A 1 21.11 -11.20 30.68
C MET A 1 20.08 -10.92 29.60
N SER A 2 20.43 -11.01 28.30
CA SER A 2 19.45 -10.80 27.23
C SER A 2 18.49 -12.00 27.13
N ARG A 3 17.25 -11.86 27.63
CA ARG A 3 16.16 -12.79 27.29
C ARG A 3 15.92 -12.67 25.77
N ASN A 4 15.82 -13.79 25.05
CA ASN A 4 15.61 -13.78 23.59
C ASN A 4 14.29 -13.04 23.26
N ILE A 5 14.38 -11.95 22.51
CA ILE A 5 13.23 -11.14 22.05
C ILE A 5 12.70 -11.69 20.71
N ASP A 6 12.85 -13.00 20.49
CA ASP A 6 12.59 -13.67 19.21
C ASP A 6 11.12 -14.11 19.08
N GLY A 7 10.23 -13.11 19.05
CA GLY A 7 9.04 -13.23 18.22
C GLY A 7 9.49 -13.26 16.75
N SER A 8 9.04 -14.26 15.99
CA SER A 8 9.45 -14.45 14.60
C SER A 8 8.94 -13.31 13.70
N ILE A 9 9.76 -12.27 13.53
CA ILE A 9 9.48 -11.23 12.54
C ILE A 9 9.70 -11.81 11.15
N LEU A 10 8.59 -12.08 10.47
CA LEU A 10 8.54 -12.42 9.07
C LEU A 10 8.88 -11.18 8.25
N GLN A 11 10.07 -11.23 7.65
CA GLN A 11 10.46 -10.41 6.51
C GLN A 11 10.42 -11.31 5.28
N VAL A 12 9.94 -10.80 4.15
CA VAL A 12 10.08 -11.56 2.91
C VAL A 12 11.56 -11.65 2.56
N ASP A 13 12.00 -12.82 2.11
CA ASP A 13 13.19 -12.88 1.28
C ASP A 13 12.93 -11.96 0.08
N SER A 14 13.87 -11.07 -0.22
CA SER A 14 13.82 -10.37 -1.49
C SER A 14 13.72 -11.44 -2.58
N PRO A 15 12.77 -11.37 -3.53
CA PRO A 15 13.14 -11.81 -4.87
C PRO A 15 14.41 -11.02 -5.18
N GLU A 16 15.52 -11.73 -5.39
CA GLU A 16 16.83 -11.13 -5.70
C GLU A 16 16.63 -9.99 -6.70
N PRO A 17 17.32 -8.83 -6.58
CA PRO A 17 17.04 -7.66 -7.38
C PRO A 17 17.06 -8.01 -8.88
N THR A 18 15.89 -8.23 -9.46
CA THR A 18 15.68 -8.63 -10.86
C THR A 18 15.72 -7.40 -11.78
N LEU A 19 16.80 -6.63 -11.62
CA LEU A 19 17.42 -5.96 -12.74
C LEU A 19 17.82 -7.08 -13.71
N ILE A 20 17.09 -7.18 -14.81
CA ILE A 20 17.33 -8.20 -15.85
C ILE A 20 18.62 -7.84 -16.59
N GLN A 21 18.81 -6.54 -16.86
CA GLN A 21 19.97 -6.02 -17.59
C GLN A 21 20.25 -4.56 -17.18
N VAL A 22 21.52 -4.20 -17.00
CA VAL A 22 21.99 -2.83 -16.78
C VAL A 22 23.30 -2.63 -17.53
N GLU A 23 23.24 -1.89 -18.63
CA GLU A 23 24.37 -1.75 -19.56
C GLU A 23 24.67 -0.28 -19.88
N THR A 24 25.96 0.05 -19.92
CA THR A 24 26.44 1.35 -20.39
C THR A 24 26.94 1.16 -21.82
N LEU A 25 26.26 1.81 -22.76
CA LEU A 25 26.43 1.66 -24.20
C LEU A 25 27.29 2.81 -24.73
N ASN A 26 28.34 2.46 -25.47
CA ASN A 26 29.44 3.31 -25.87
C ASN A 26 29.45 3.53 -27.39
N PRO A 27 29.53 4.78 -27.88
CA PRO A 27 29.52 5.07 -29.32
C PRO A 27 30.56 4.32 -30.17
N GLY A 28 31.74 4.04 -29.61
CA GLY A 28 32.83 3.38 -30.33
C GLY A 28 32.87 1.85 -30.22
N GLN A 29 31.97 1.23 -29.45
CA GLN A 29 31.97 -0.22 -29.20
C GLN A 29 30.60 -0.85 -29.46
N ASP A 30 29.53 -0.24 -28.93
CA ASP A 30 28.20 -0.82 -28.92
C ASP A 30 27.31 -0.29 -30.05
N TYR A 31 27.60 0.92 -30.58
CA TYR A 31 26.73 1.55 -31.57
C TYR A 31 26.98 1.03 -32.99
N GLN A 32 25.98 0.37 -33.58
CA GLN A 32 26.11 -0.18 -34.94
C GLN A 32 25.82 0.91 -35.98
N THR A 33 26.88 1.44 -36.59
CA THR A 33 26.78 2.53 -37.58
C THR A 33 26.65 2.01 -39.02
N GLN A 34 25.67 2.54 -39.75
CA GLN A 34 25.37 2.19 -41.14
C GLN A 34 25.04 3.44 -41.97
N CYS A 35 25.67 3.59 -43.14
CA CYS A 35 25.29 4.62 -44.11
C CYS A 35 23.96 4.25 -44.78
N TRP A 36 23.14 5.26 -45.10
CA TRP A 36 21.88 5.04 -45.80
C TRP A 36 22.12 4.66 -47.26
N LYS A 37 21.29 3.77 -47.81
CA LYS A 37 21.41 3.28 -49.20
C LYS A 37 21.35 4.38 -50.28
N ASN A 38 20.76 5.53 -49.95
CA ASN A 38 20.65 6.69 -50.82
C ASN A 38 21.82 7.69 -50.67
N GLY A 39 22.75 7.47 -49.73
CA GLY A 39 23.87 8.37 -49.44
C GLY A 39 23.49 9.70 -48.79
N LEU A 40 22.26 9.85 -48.28
CA LEU A 40 21.74 11.12 -47.74
C LEU A 40 21.84 11.24 -46.20
N GLY A 41 22.61 10.35 -45.57
CA GLY A 41 22.77 10.28 -44.12
C GLY A 41 23.33 8.95 -43.64
N ARG A 42 23.44 8.81 -42.32
CA ARG A 42 23.85 7.59 -41.61
C ARG A 42 23.06 7.42 -40.31
N THR A 43 22.93 6.18 -39.85
CA THR A 43 22.30 5.81 -38.58
C THR A 43 23.28 5.02 -37.74
N SER A 44 23.48 5.45 -36.49
CA SER A 44 24.12 4.69 -35.41
C SER A 44 23.02 4.09 -34.53
N GLU A 45 22.81 2.78 -34.61
CA GLU A 45 21.89 2.09 -33.71
C GLU A 45 22.49 2.04 -32.29
N ILE A 46 21.75 2.51 -31.29
CA ILE A 46 22.21 2.54 -29.89
C ILE A 46 21.75 1.28 -29.17
N SER A 47 20.48 0.92 -29.32
CA SER A 47 19.90 -0.28 -28.75
C SER A 47 18.58 -0.63 -29.44
N ILE A 48 18.28 -1.92 -29.54
CA ILE A 48 17.03 -2.48 -30.05
C ILE A 48 16.54 -3.57 -29.10
N TYR A 49 15.23 -3.72 -28.94
CA TYR A 49 14.65 -4.78 -28.12
C TYR A 49 13.61 -5.60 -28.89
N PRO A 50 13.70 -6.94 -28.89
CA PRO A 50 14.82 -7.74 -28.36
C PRO A 50 16.16 -7.48 -29.09
N PRO A 51 17.31 -7.65 -28.42
CA PRO A 51 18.63 -7.29 -28.96
C PRO A 51 19.07 -8.12 -30.17
N GLU A 52 18.47 -9.29 -30.40
CA GLU A 52 18.77 -10.15 -31.55
C GLU A 52 18.08 -9.76 -32.87
N LYS A 53 17.29 -8.68 -32.92
CA LYS A 53 16.49 -8.28 -34.09
C LYS A 53 17.25 -7.39 -35.07
N ASP A 54 17.13 -7.65 -36.38
CA ASP A 54 17.56 -6.73 -37.44
C ASP A 54 16.38 -5.82 -37.83
N TYR A 55 16.44 -4.53 -37.47
CA TYR A 55 15.36 -3.56 -37.69
C TYR A 55 14.88 -3.44 -39.15
N ARG A 56 15.67 -3.93 -40.13
CA ARG A 56 15.36 -3.90 -41.57
C ARG A 56 14.58 -5.13 -42.04
N LYS A 57 14.42 -6.14 -41.18
CA LYS A 57 13.81 -7.44 -41.51
C LYS A 57 12.74 -7.85 -40.49
N ASP A 58 12.96 -7.55 -39.22
CA ASP A 58 12.16 -8.07 -38.11
C ASP A 58 11.22 -7.02 -37.52
N SER A 59 10.13 -7.50 -36.90
CA SER A 59 9.40 -6.70 -35.91
C SER A 59 10.18 -6.70 -34.59
N PHE A 60 10.29 -5.52 -33.99
CA PHE A 60 10.87 -5.29 -32.66
C PHE A 60 9.85 -4.56 -31.77
N PHE A 61 10.11 -4.48 -30.47
CA PHE A 61 9.28 -3.72 -29.54
C PHE A 61 9.65 -2.23 -29.61
N TRP A 62 10.91 -1.90 -29.36
CA TRP A 62 11.42 -0.53 -29.47
C TRP A 62 12.87 -0.51 -29.97
N ARG A 63 13.30 0.66 -30.46
CA ARG A 63 14.65 0.91 -30.97
C ARG A 63 15.06 2.36 -30.74
N LEU A 64 16.26 2.57 -30.21
CA LEU A 64 16.92 3.86 -30.05
C LEU A 64 18.10 3.96 -31.03
N SER A 65 18.24 5.10 -31.71
CA SER A 65 19.36 5.36 -32.63
C SER A 65 19.70 6.84 -32.77
N LYS A 66 20.97 7.16 -33.03
CA LYS A 66 21.40 8.50 -33.47
C LYS A 66 21.48 8.54 -34.99
N ASN A 67 20.90 9.55 -35.62
CA ASN A 67 20.99 9.79 -37.06
C ASN A 67 21.83 11.04 -37.33
N GLU A 68 22.57 11.02 -38.43
CA GLU A 68 23.15 12.20 -39.07
C GLU A 68 22.55 12.31 -40.47
N ILE A 69 21.96 13.46 -40.77
CA ILE A 69 21.10 13.69 -41.92
C ILE A 69 21.77 14.72 -42.83
N ASP A 70 22.31 14.26 -43.96
CA ASP A 70 23.15 15.07 -44.84
C ASP A 70 22.35 15.86 -45.88
N ALA A 71 21.12 15.42 -46.20
CA ALA A 71 20.26 16.07 -47.20
C ALA A 71 18.76 15.79 -46.98
N ASN A 72 17.92 16.46 -47.79
CA ASN A 72 16.47 16.20 -47.83
C ASN A 72 16.17 14.74 -48.18
N PHE A 73 15.30 14.08 -47.43
CA PHE A 73 14.95 12.68 -47.65
C PHE A 73 13.50 12.39 -47.21
N ASN A 74 13.01 11.19 -47.51
CA ASN A 74 11.72 10.70 -47.00
C ASN A 74 11.96 9.62 -45.94
N PHE A 75 11.28 9.72 -44.80
CA PHE A 75 11.34 8.67 -43.78
C PHE A 75 10.70 7.37 -44.31
N PRO A 76 11.28 6.19 -44.01
CA PRO A 76 10.64 4.91 -44.28
C PRO A 76 9.29 4.79 -43.56
N ILE A 77 8.30 4.21 -44.24
CA ILE A 77 6.99 3.89 -43.66
C ILE A 77 7.15 2.62 -42.80
N MET A 78 6.77 2.71 -41.52
CA MET A 78 6.88 1.60 -40.55
C MET A 78 5.50 1.29 -39.95
N LEU A 79 4.84 0.25 -40.46
CA LEU A 79 3.50 -0.15 -40.03
C LEU A 79 3.47 -0.56 -38.55
N GLY A 80 2.53 0.00 -37.79
CA GLY A 80 2.36 -0.25 -36.35
C GLY A 80 3.24 0.61 -35.43
N TYR A 81 4.22 1.36 -35.95
CA TYR A 81 5.18 2.10 -35.12
C TYR A 81 4.83 3.58 -34.92
N GLU A 82 5.16 4.09 -33.74
CA GLU A 82 5.35 5.52 -33.50
C GLU A 82 6.84 5.85 -33.64
N CYS A 83 7.13 7.00 -34.26
CA CYS A 83 8.47 7.53 -34.40
C CYS A 83 8.57 8.85 -33.63
N THR A 84 9.59 8.99 -32.79
CA THR A 84 9.96 10.24 -32.11
C THR A 84 11.35 10.67 -32.54
N ASN A 85 11.53 11.94 -32.89
CA ASN A 85 12.84 12.54 -33.13
C ASN A 85 13.10 13.69 -32.15
N ILE A 86 14.33 13.78 -31.66
CA ILE A 86 14.86 14.92 -30.91
C ILE A 86 16.05 15.46 -31.69
N ILE A 87 15.99 16.72 -32.14
CA ILE A 87 17.12 17.33 -32.87
C ILE A 87 18.20 17.74 -31.87
N LEU A 88 19.42 17.29 -32.10
CA LEU A 88 20.57 17.55 -31.24
C LEU A 88 21.23 18.90 -31.63
N PRO A 89 21.88 19.61 -30.69
CA PRO A 89 22.58 20.85 -30.99
C PRO A 89 23.75 20.60 -31.96
N SER A 90 24.03 21.59 -32.82
CA SER A 90 25.21 21.59 -33.69
C SER A 90 26.44 22.08 -32.91
N GLU A 91 27.57 21.39 -33.05
CA GLU A 91 28.86 21.72 -32.43
C GLU A 91 29.40 23.10 -32.82
N HIS A 92 28.94 23.66 -33.95
CA HIS A 92 29.39 24.98 -34.45
C HIS A 92 28.37 26.10 -34.23
N GLY A 93 27.34 25.89 -33.40
CA GLY A 93 26.33 26.90 -33.08
C GLY A 93 25.39 27.26 -34.25
N THR A 94 25.53 26.61 -35.40
CA THR A 94 24.58 26.72 -36.51
C THR A 94 23.22 26.18 -36.10
N LYS A 95 22.15 26.95 -36.33
CA LYS A 95 20.78 26.50 -36.10
C LYS A 95 20.37 25.56 -37.23
N SER A 96 20.82 24.32 -37.14
CA SER A 96 20.42 23.24 -38.04
C SER A 96 19.08 22.66 -37.59
N THR A 97 18.12 22.55 -38.52
CA THR A 97 16.73 22.16 -38.22
C THR A 97 16.18 21.24 -39.31
N ILE A 98 15.13 20.49 -38.95
CA ILE A 98 14.33 19.77 -39.94
C ILE A 98 12.89 20.29 -39.99
N HIS A 99 12.33 20.27 -41.19
CA HIS A 99 10.94 20.55 -41.48
C HIS A 99 10.30 19.26 -41.97
N LEU A 100 9.34 18.76 -41.21
CA LEU A 100 8.60 17.53 -41.49
C LEU A 100 7.27 17.87 -42.15
N ASN A 101 6.96 17.17 -43.23
CA ASN A 101 5.66 17.24 -43.90
C ASN A 101 5.11 15.82 -43.97
N HIS A 102 3.94 15.62 -43.34
CA HIS A 102 3.27 14.33 -43.23
C HIS A 102 2.12 14.24 -44.22
N ARG A 103 1.91 13.05 -44.79
CA ARG A 103 0.80 12.70 -45.69
C ARG A 103 0.72 13.52 -47.00
N GLY A 104 1.71 14.38 -47.28
CA GLY A 104 1.72 15.26 -48.45
C GLY A 104 0.84 16.50 -48.29
N GLU A 105 0.45 16.86 -47.05
CA GLU A 105 -0.25 18.11 -46.74
C GLU A 105 0.66 19.32 -47.05
N GLU A 106 0.13 20.50 -47.40
CA GLU A 106 1.01 21.65 -47.72
C GLU A 106 1.79 22.20 -46.51
N ALA A 107 1.29 21.97 -45.29
CA ALA A 107 1.88 22.48 -44.06
C ALA A 107 3.09 21.65 -43.60
N SER A 108 4.23 22.32 -43.36
CA SER A 108 5.43 21.69 -42.77
C SER A 108 5.64 22.07 -41.30
N THR A 109 5.75 21.08 -40.42
CA THR A 109 6.11 21.26 -39.01
C THR A 109 7.61 21.43 -38.85
N THR A 110 8.06 22.51 -38.21
CA THR A 110 9.49 22.71 -37.89
C THR A 110 9.80 22.07 -36.55
N VAL A 111 10.69 21.08 -36.51
CA VAL A 111 11.11 20.42 -35.26
C VAL A 111 12.17 21.28 -34.58
N LYS A 112 11.91 21.70 -33.34
CA LYS A 112 12.85 22.51 -32.54
C LYS A 112 13.95 21.62 -31.95
N PRO A 113 15.21 22.10 -31.88
CA PRO A 113 16.27 21.45 -31.10
C PRO A 113 15.83 21.17 -29.66
N LEU A 114 16.26 20.01 -29.13
CA LEU A 114 15.97 19.54 -27.77
C LEU A 114 14.48 19.33 -27.43
N PHE A 115 13.58 19.38 -28.41
CA PHE A 115 12.16 19.10 -28.21
C PHE A 115 11.76 17.76 -28.87
N PRO A 116 11.30 16.74 -28.11
CA PRO A 116 10.78 15.50 -28.68
C PRO A 116 9.56 15.78 -29.56
N TYR A 117 9.61 15.31 -30.80
CA TYR A 117 8.50 15.37 -31.74
C TYR A 117 8.12 13.97 -32.22
N SER A 118 6.89 13.56 -31.91
CA SER A 118 6.37 12.21 -32.16
C SER A 118 5.28 12.21 -33.23
N TRP A 119 5.30 11.22 -34.12
CA TRP A 119 4.27 10.99 -35.14
C TRP A 119 4.12 9.50 -35.45
N ASN A 120 2.99 9.13 -36.06
CA ASN A 120 2.78 7.76 -36.53
C ASN A 120 3.65 7.50 -37.77
N ALA A 121 4.53 6.50 -37.69
CA ALA A 121 5.49 6.15 -38.73
C ALA A 121 4.85 5.51 -39.98
N GLU A 122 3.54 5.24 -39.96
CA GLU A 122 2.74 4.88 -41.12
C GLU A 122 2.55 6.06 -42.11
N TRP A 123 2.73 7.30 -41.67
CA TRP A 123 2.53 8.46 -42.51
C TRP A 123 3.72 8.66 -43.44
N ALA A 124 3.47 8.73 -44.75
CA ALA A 124 4.44 9.20 -45.73
C ALA A 124 4.98 10.56 -45.28
N THR A 125 6.24 10.62 -44.86
CA THR A 125 6.82 11.79 -44.18
C THR A 125 8.06 12.24 -44.92
N SER A 126 8.00 13.43 -45.51
CA SER A 126 9.16 14.08 -46.13
C SER A 126 9.88 14.98 -45.11
N CYS A 127 11.20 15.01 -45.21
CA CYS A 127 12.09 15.75 -44.33
C CYS A 127 12.93 16.71 -45.16
N LYS A 128 12.74 18.02 -44.94
CA LYS A 128 13.62 19.06 -45.49
C LYS A 128 14.59 19.50 -44.41
N VAL A 129 15.87 19.56 -44.73
CA VAL A 129 16.96 19.88 -43.82
C VAL A 129 17.44 21.30 -44.08
N THR A 130 17.68 22.07 -43.02
CA THR A 130 18.30 23.40 -43.08
C THR A 130 19.62 23.34 -42.33
N ASN A 131 20.70 23.83 -42.97
CA ASN A 131 22.08 23.76 -42.47
C ASN A 131 22.55 22.33 -42.16
N ALA A 132 22.52 21.45 -43.16
CA ALA A 132 23.01 20.08 -43.05
C ALA A 132 24.53 20.03 -42.76
N PRO A 133 25.06 18.99 -42.08
CA PRO A 133 24.31 17.85 -41.53
C PRO A 133 23.50 18.19 -40.28
N VAL A 134 22.36 17.51 -40.08
CA VAL A 134 21.59 17.54 -38.82
C VAL A 134 21.77 16.25 -38.05
N SER A 135 22.19 16.35 -36.79
CA SER A 135 22.16 15.23 -35.83
C SER A 135 20.79 15.12 -35.16
N SER A 136 20.23 13.93 -35.07
CA SER A 136 19.02 13.65 -34.29
C SER A 136 19.11 12.36 -33.47
N LEU A 137 18.41 12.30 -32.36
CA LEU A 137 18.12 11.06 -31.64
C LEU A 137 16.72 10.59 -32.03
N GLN A 138 16.63 9.41 -32.65
CA GLN A 138 15.39 8.80 -33.10
C GLN A 138 15.04 7.60 -32.24
N PHE A 139 13.78 7.55 -31.79
CA PHE A 139 13.20 6.42 -31.08
C PHE A 139 11.98 5.89 -31.84
N LEU A 140 11.93 4.58 -32.04
CA LEU A 140 10.81 3.87 -32.65
C LEU A 140 10.20 2.92 -31.61
N ILE A 141 8.87 2.87 -31.52
CA ILE A 141 8.16 1.93 -30.63
C ILE A 141 6.89 1.39 -31.28
N LYS A 142 6.64 0.09 -31.07
CA LYS A 142 5.46 -0.60 -31.61
C LYS A 142 4.24 -0.34 -30.72
N ARG A 143 3.23 0.33 -31.28
CA ARG A 143 2.12 0.95 -30.52
C ARG A 143 1.15 -0.06 -29.88
N ASP A 144 1.12 -1.28 -30.37
CA ASP A 144 0.35 -2.41 -29.81
C ASP A 144 1.03 -3.02 -28.57
N LEU A 145 2.36 -2.85 -28.44
CA LEU A 145 3.17 -3.45 -27.37
C LEU A 145 3.55 -2.47 -26.26
N GLY A 146 3.44 -1.15 -26.45
CA GLY A 146 3.73 -0.18 -25.40
C GLY A 146 3.79 1.29 -25.83
N THR A 147 4.17 2.14 -24.89
CA THR A 147 4.34 3.60 -25.06
C THR A 147 5.66 4.07 -24.44
N ALA A 148 6.15 5.24 -24.87
CA ALA A 148 7.35 5.87 -24.33
C ALA A 148 7.08 7.31 -23.89
N GLN A 149 7.73 7.73 -22.79
CA GLN A 149 7.77 9.10 -22.31
C GLN A 149 9.20 9.64 -22.39
N PHE A 150 9.35 10.90 -22.78
CA PHE A 150 10.64 11.55 -23.03
C PHE A 150 10.80 12.78 -22.14
N SER A 151 12.00 12.98 -21.61
CA SER A 151 12.41 14.26 -21.02
C SER A 151 13.79 14.65 -21.51
N VAL A 152 14.03 15.96 -21.62
CA VAL A 152 15.34 16.54 -21.94
C VAL A 152 15.67 17.53 -20.84
N ASP A 153 16.72 17.24 -20.08
CA ASP A 153 16.93 17.83 -18.78
C ASP A 153 18.36 18.32 -18.64
N LYS A 154 18.51 19.62 -18.32
CA LYS A 154 19.78 20.18 -17.91
C LYS A 154 19.92 19.99 -16.40
N ILE A 155 20.88 19.17 -16.00
CA ILE A 155 21.23 18.86 -14.61
C ILE A 155 22.39 19.78 -14.23
N GLY A 156 22.12 20.80 -13.43
CA GLY A 156 23.09 21.86 -13.12
C GLY A 156 22.69 22.67 -11.89
N GLN A 157 23.67 22.87 -11.00
CA GLN A 157 23.55 23.46 -9.65
C GLN A 157 22.58 22.75 -8.65
N PRO A 158 22.88 22.80 -7.34
CA PRO A 158 22.13 22.05 -6.34
C PRO A 158 20.78 22.72 -6.03
N VAL A 159 19.69 22.14 -6.54
CA VAL A 159 18.39 22.30 -5.89
C VAL A 159 18.42 21.44 -4.63
N SER A 160 18.80 22.05 -3.51
CA SER A 160 18.63 21.42 -2.20
C SER A 160 17.14 21.21 -1.95
N ASN A 161 16.68 19.97 -2.08
CA ASN A 161 15.52 19.53 -1.32
C ASN A 161 15.86 19.58 0.18
N GLU A 162 14.85 19.48 1.05
CA GLU A 162 15.04 19.51 2.51
C GLU A 162 15.94 18.36 3.03
N SER A 163 16.21 17.37 2.17
CA SER A 163 17.07 16.19 2.38
C SER A 163 18.56 16.42 2.04
N GLY A 164 18.92 17.49 1.33
CA GLY A 164 20.29 17.81 0.93
C GLY A 164 20.86 17.01 -0.25
N GLU A 165 20.01 16.37 -1.06
CA GLU A 165 20.43 15.55 -2.21
C GLU A 165 20.53 16.38 -3.51
N THR A 166 21.59 16.15 -4.29
CA THR A 166 21.88 16.89 -5.53
C THR A 166 21.70 16.01 -6.76
N GLY A 167 20.56 16.09 -7.44
CA GLY A 167 20.33 15.35 -8.69
C GLY A 167 18.87 15.21 -9.10
N ARG A 168 18.63 14.55 -10.24
CA ARG A 168 17.30 14.19 -10.76
C ARG A 168 16.95 12.76 -10.39
N LYS A 169 15.91 12.56 -9.57
CA LYS A 169 15.32 11.24 -9.30
C LYS A 169 14.35 10.86 -10.44
N LEU A 170 14.53 9.68 -11.02
CA LEU A 170 13.71 9.12 -12.10
C LEU A 170 13.13 7.77 -11.67
N ILE A 171 11.80 7.63 -11.68
CA ILE A 171 11.13 6.35 -11.39
C ILE A 171 11.40 5.36 -12.55
N LEU A 172 11.61 4.08 -12.26
CA LEU A 172 11.91 3.07 -13.29
C LEU A 172 10.62 2.41 -13.81
N GLY A 173 10.41 2.47 -15.13
CA GLY A 173 9.44 1.64 -15.85
C GLY A 173 9.91 0.18 -15.97
N ALA A 174 9.39 -0.57 -16.94
CA ALA A 174 9.94 -1.90 -17.29
C ALA A 174 11.31 -1.75 -17.98
N PHE A 175 11.43 -0.72 -18.82
CA PHE A 175 12.71 -0.27 -19.38
C PHE A 175 12.90 1.23 -19.13
N ALA A 176 14.15 1.63 -18.89
CA ALA A 176 14.56 3.02 -18.84
C ALA A 176 15.86 3.20 -19.62
N LEU A 177 15.92 4.27 -20.43
CA LEU A 177 17.10 4.68 -21.18
C LEU A 177 17.51 6.08 -20.74
N VAL A 178 18.80 6.33 -20.61
CA VAL A 178 19.37 7.67 -20.39
C VAL A 178 20.47 7.90 -21.40
N TYR A 179 20.33 8.88 -22.29
CA TYR A 179 21.37 9.30 -23.22
C TYR A 179 22.00 10.60 -22.73
N VAL A 180 23.32 10.64 -22.55
CA VAL A 180 24.04 11.86 -22.16
C VAL A 180 24.33 12.66 -23.41
N LEU A 181 23.77 13.87 -23.49
CA LEU A 181 23.99 14.76 -24.62
C LEU A 181 25.25 15.60 -24.45
N ASP A 182 25.47 16.11 -23.24
CA ASP A 182 26.56 17.03 -22.90
C ASP A 182 26.96 16.87 -21.43
N GLY A 183 28.21 17.15 -21.10
CA GLY A 183 28.79 16.98 -19.77
C GLY A 183 29.02 15.52 -19.36
N HIS A 184 29.10 15.30 -18.04
CA HIS A 184 29.25 13.98 -17.42
C HIS A 184 28.20 13.79 -16.33
N VAL A 185 27.75 12.54 -16.12
CA VAL A 185 26.79 12.19 -15.08
C VAL A 185 27.17 10.92 -14.33
N ARG A 186 26.85 10.90 -13.04
CA ARG A 186 26.76 9.70 -12.22
C ARG A 186 25.31 9.28 -12.10
N ILE A 187 25.00 8.03 -12.45
CA ILE A 187 23.68 7.43 -12.28
C ILE A 187 23.76 6.38 -11.17
N GLY A 188 23.12 6.64 -10.02
CA GLY A 188 22.95 5.68 -8.93
C GLY A 188 21.61 4.96 -9.07
N LEU A 189 21.60 3.62 -9.03
CA LEU A 189 20.37 2.85 -9.24
C LEU A 189 19.53 2.61 -7.98
N ASP A 190 20.01 2.87 -6.75
CA ASP A 190 19.22 2.72 -5.52
C ASP A 190 19.68 3.67 -4.41
N GLU A 191 18.76 4.08 -3.54
CA GLU A 191 18.99 4.85 -2.32
C GLU A 191 19.40 3.96 -1.14
N ASN A 192 19.02 2.67 -1.15
CA ASN A 192 19.09 1.77 0.00
C ASN A 192 20.02 0.55 -0.16
N SER A 193 20.70 0.38 -1.30
CA SER A 193 21.63 -0.73 -1.50
C SER A 193 23.01 -0.47 -0.88
N PRO A 194 23.55 -1.36 -0.02
CA PRO A 194 24.94 -1.26 0.45
C PRO A 194 25.96 -1.52 -0.66
N GLN A 195 25.55 -2.13 -1.77
CA GLN A 195 26.29 -2.13 -3.03
C GLN A 195 25.79 -0.97 -3.91
N ARG A 196 26.46 0.18 -3.79
CA ARG A 196 26.24 1.34 -4.68
C ARG A 196 26.65 0.99 -6.11
N GLN A 197 25.75 0.38 -6.88
CA GLN A 197 25.90 0.28 -8.33
C GLN A 197 25.63 1.66 -8.94
N SER A 198 26.66 2.50 -8.94
CA SER A 198 26.73 3.68 -9.78
C SER A 198 27.21 3.31 -11.19
N ARG A 199 26.83 4.12 -12.17
CA ARG A 199 27.36 4.13 -13.53
C ARG A 199 27.79 5.55 -13.85
N PHE A 200 29.02 5.71 -14.33
CA PHE A 200 29.54 6.98 -14.81
C PHE A 200 29.37 7.03 -16.33
N LEU A 201 28.80 8.12 -16.84
CA LEU A 201 28.57 8.33 -18.27
C LEU A 201 29.04 9.72 -18.69
N SER A 202 29.58 9.82 -19.91
CA SER A 202 30.01 11.04 -20.58
C SER A 202 29.18 11.30 -21.85
N ALA A 203 29.27 12.52 -22.38
CA ALA A 203 28.58 12.94 -23.60
C ALA A 203 28.71 11.91 -24.75
N GLY A 204 27.56 11.50 -25.29
CA GLY A 204 27.43 10.48 -26.33
C GLY A 204 27.09 9.07 -25.83
N GLN A 205 27.39 8.72 -24.57
CA GLN A 205 27.06 7.40 -24.00
C GLN A 205 25.58 7.29 -23.61
N ALA A 206 25.08 6.06 -23.53
CA ALA A 206 23.74 5.74 -23.03
C ALA A 206 23.77 4.72 -21.89
N LEU A 207 22.80 4.79 -20.97
CA LEU A 207 22.48 3.74 -20.01
C LEU A 207 21.20 3.03 -20.46
N TYR A 208 21.24 1.70 -20.51
CA TYR A 208 20.10 0.81 -20.65
C TYR A 208 19.80 0.11 -19.33
N VAL A 209 18.53 0.10 -18.92
CA VAL A 209 18.03 -0.62 -17.75
C VAL A 209 16.77 -1.40 -18.12
N GLU A 210 16.78 -2.71 -17.92
CA GLU A 210 15.62 -3.61 -17.97
C GLU A 210 15.37 -4.18 -16.58
N ARG A 211 14.12 -4.14 -16.11
CA ARG A 211 13.72 -4.72 -14.82
C ARG A 211 12.39 -5.43 -14.91
N ASP A 212 12.21 -6.45 -14.07
CA ASP A 212 10.88 -6.99 -13.81
C ASP A 212 9.99 -5.90 -13.17
N ALA A 213 8.69 -5.92 -13.46
CA ALA A 213 7.76 -4.87 -13.06
C ALA A 213 7.66 -4.70 -11.53
N ASP A 214 7.99 -5.77 -10.78
CA ASP A 214 7.99 -5.82 -9.31
C ASP A 214 9.40 -5.86 -8.68
N ALA A 215 10.44 -5.70 -9.51
CA ALA A 215 11.84 -5.65 -9.05
C ALA A 215 12.15 -4.38 -8.24
N SER A 216 13.08 -4.51 -7.30
CA SER A 216 13.89 -3.39 -6.81
C SER A 216 15.15 -3.29 -7.66
N PRO A 217 15.68 -2.08 -7.93
CA PRO A 217 15.23 -0.78 -7.45
C PRO A 217 14.07 -0.19 -8.26
N THR A 218 13.36 0.77 -7.67
CA THR A 218 12.18 1.44 -8.26
C THR A 218 12.47 2.83 -8.83
N SER A 219 13.67 3.37 -8.61
CA SER A 219 14.08 4.70 -9.07
C SER A 219 15.60 4.79 -9.19
N MET A 220 16.11 5.55 -10.17
CA MET A 220 17.51 5.95 -10.26
C MET A 220 17.68 7.44 -9.93
N ILE A 221 18.88 7.85 -9.50
CA ILE A 221 19.27 9.26 -9.32
C ILE A 221 20.36 9.58 -10.33
N ILE A 222 20.16 10.63 -11.14
CA ILE A 222 21.11 11.15 -12.11
C ILE A 222 21.70 12.45 -11.55
N GLN A 223 23.01 12.49 -11.34
CA GLN A 223 23.75 13.64 -10.80
C GLN A 223 24.76 14.11 -11.84
N ALA A 224 24.93 15.43 -12.02
CA ALA A 224 26.05 15.95 -12.80
C ALA A 224 27.38 15.65 -12.07
N SER A 225 28.42 15.36 -12.83
CA SER A 225 29.77 15.11 -12.32
C SER A 225 30.84 15.78 -13.18
N ASP A 226 32.08 15.82 -12.68
CA ASP A 226 33.25 16.13 -13.50
C ASP A 226 33.72 14.91 -14.31
N ALA A 227 34.75 15.09 -15.14
CA ALA A 227 35.37 14.02 -15.92
C ALA A 227 36.04 12.91 -15.07
N ASN A 228 36.15 13.09 -13.75
CA ASN A 228 36.72 12.13 -12.80
C ASN A 228 35.64 11.49 -11.90
N ASP A 229 34.35 11.61 -12.26
CA ASP A 229 33.20 11.11 -11.48
C ASP A 229 33.04 11.77 -10.10
N ASN A 230 33.55 12.99 -9.88
CA ASN A 230 33.24 13.76 -8.66
C ASN A 230 31.92 14.49 -8.82
N VAL A 231 31.02 14.37 -7.85
CA VAL A 231 29.71 15.05 -7.83
C VAL A 231 29.73 16.19 -6.81
N GLY A 232 29.17 17.34 -7.18
CA GLY A 232 28.84 18.41 -6.23
C GLY A 232 29.83 19.57 -6.16
N SER A 233 30.74 19.72 -7.14
CA SER A 233 31.48 20.99 -7.26
C SER A 233 30.58 22.07 -7.84
N ARG A 234 30.96 23.34 -7.63
CA ARG A 234 30.39 24.44 -8.44
C ARG A 234 30.75 24.21 -9.91
N ASP A 235 29.88 24.69 -10.79
CA ASP A 235 30.03 24.70 -12.26
C ASP A 235 30.03 23.32 -12.95
N GLN A 236 29.42 22.30 -12.31
CA GLN A 236 29.06 21.03 -12.97
C GLN A 236 27.65 21.11 -13.56
N ASP A 237 27.59 21.22 -14.88
CA ASP A 237 26.37 21.10 -15.68
C ASP A 237 26.48 19.89 -16.63
N ALA A 238 25.38 19.17 -16.83
CA ALA A 238 25.22 18.13 -17.84
C ALA A 238 23.83 18.21 -18.48
N THR A 239 23.68 17.72 -19.70
CA THR A 239 22.36 17.61 -20.35
C THR A 239 22.10 16.15 -20.68
N VAL A 240 20.96 15.61 -20.23
CA VAL A 240 20.54 14.23 -20.49
C VAL A 240 19.18 14.17 -21.18
N ILE A 241 18.97 13.12 -21.95
CA ILE A 241 17.68 12.73 -22.50
C ILE A 241 17.28 11.43 -21.81
N THR A 242 16.13 11.41 -21.11
CA THR A 242 15.61 10.19 -20.49
C THR A 242 14.40 9.67 -21.27
N ILE A 243 14.31 8.35 -21.42
CA ILE A 243 13.20 7.67 -22.09
C ILE A 243 12.69 6.57 -21.16
N GLN A 244 11.45 6.68 -20.72
CA GLN A 244 10.76 5.65 -19.92
C GLN A 244 9.81 4.88 -20.81
N ILE A 245 9.90 3.54 -20.81
CA ILE A 245 9.10 2.68 -21.68
C ILE A 245 8.15 1.85 -20.83
N THR A 246 6.87 1.86 -21.22
CA THR A 246 5.78 1.14 -20.55
C THR A 246 5.22 0.08 -21.49
N GLU A 247 5.26 -1.19 -21.07
CA GLU A 247 4.61 -2.29 -21.79
C GLU A 247 3.08 -2.12 -21.76
N ALA A 248 2.41 -2.34 -22.89
CA ALA A 248 0.97 -2.48 -22.95
C ALA A 248 0.59 -3.85 -22.35
N LYS A 249 -0.35 -3.86 -21.39
CA LYS A 249 -0.91 -5.13 -20.92
C LYS A 249 -1.65 -5.81 -22.09
N PRO A 250 -1.40 -7.09 -22.37
CA PRO A 250 -2.07 -7.78 -23.47
C PRO A 250 -3.60 -7.76 -23.26
N LYS A 251 -4.33 -7.23 -24.24
CA LYS A 251 -5.79 -7.30 -24.28
C LYS A 251 -6.22 -8.74 -24.57
N GLY A 252 -6.33 -9.54 -23.50
CA GLY A 252 -6.80 -10.93 -23.56
C GLY A 252 -5.70 -11.95 -23.35
N ALA A 253 -5.34 -12.19 -22.08
CA ALA A 253 -4.88 -13.50 -21.65
C ALA A 253 -5.98 -14.07 -20.72
N ALA A 254 -6.84 -14.92 -21.26
CA ALA A 254 -7.91 -15.53 -20.48
C ALA A 254 -7.33 -16.49 -19.44
N SER A 255 -7.75 -16.33 -18.18
CA SER A 255 -7.57 -17.35 -17.14
C SER A 255 -8.47 -18.55 -17.45
N THR A 256 -7.94 -19.55 -18.13
CA THR A 256 -8.73 -20.72 -18.57
C THR A 256 -9.10 -21.64 -17.40
N ILE A 257 -10.34 -21.53 -16.91
CA ILE A 257 -11.08 -22.66 -16.32
C ILE A 257 -12.47 -22.70 -16.96
N GLY A 258 -12.71 -23.72 -17.79
CA GLY A 258 -14.05 -24.15 -18.23
C GLY A 258 -14.69 -23.43 -19.43
N THR A 259 -14.71 -24.13 -20.58
CA THR A 259 -15.88 -24.37 -21.48
C THR A 259 -17.05 -23.36 -21.48
N THR A 260 -17.61 -22.90 -22.62
CA THR A 260 -17.64 -23.39 -24.02
C THR A 260 -18.32 -22.33 -24.95
N VAL A 261 -18.46 -22.62 -26.26
CA VAL A 261 -19.32 -21.91 -27.25
C VAL A 261 -18.77 -20.53 -27.68
N SER A 262 -17.97 -20.40 -28.74
CA SER A 262 -18.35 -20.37 -30.18
C SER A 262 -19.39 -19.31 -30.55
N ASP A 263 -18.96 -18.17 -31.10
CA ASP A 263 -19.59 -17.47 -32.23
C ASP A 263 -18.78 -16.21 -32.62
N TYR A 264 -19.06 -15.66 -33.82
CA TYR A 264 -18.47 -14.48 -34.50
C TYR A 264 -17.49 -14.75 -35.67
N PHE A 265 -17.97 -15.45 -36.70
CA PHE A 265 -17.63 -15.11 -38.10
C PHE A 265 -18.79 -15.47 -39.04
N ALA A 266 -19.80 -14.58 -39.12
CA ALA A 266 -20.74 -14.54 -40.23
C ALA A 266 -21.45 -13.17 -40.28
N LEU A 267 -21.12 -12.34 -41.27
CA LEU A 267 -22.07 -11.75 -42.22
C LEU A 267 -21.37 -10.77 -43.18
N GLN A 268 -21.84 -10.76 -44.43
CA GLN A 268 -21.27 -10.10 -45.61
C GLN A 268 -19.92 -10.72 -46.05
N THR A 269 -19.79 -11.32 -47.23
CA THR A 269 -20.51 -11.08 -48.50
C THR A 269 -21.00 -12.35 -49.19
N ASN A 270 -22.21 -12.30 -49.77
CA ASN A 270 -22.73 -13.30 -50.71
C ASN A 270 -22.83 -12.67 -52.11
N ASN A 271 -22.24 -13.28 -53.15
CA ASN A 271 -22.99 -13.92 -54.25
C ASN A 271 -22.13 -14.30 -55.47
N HIS A 272 -22.39 -15.51 -56.00
CA HIS A 272 -22.00 -16.07 -57.33
C HIS A 272 -20.47 -16.22 -57.58
N SER A 273 -19.91 -17.17 -58.34
CA SER A 273 -20.33 -18.45 -58.97
C SER A 273 -19.09 -19.09 -59.66
N ALA A 274 -18.90 -20.40 -59.86
CA ALA A 274 -19.51 -21.65 -59.38
C ALA A 274 -18.66 -22.88 -59.87
N LEU A 275 -19.16 -24.11 -59.64
CA LEU A 275 -18.82 -25.40 -60.31
C LEU A 275 -17.54 -26.20 -59.93
N ASN A 276 -17.78 -27.53 -59.84
CA ASN A 276 -16.90 -28.71 -60.01
C ASN A 276 -16.06 -29.27 -58.82
N THR A 277 -16.69 -30.26 -58.16
CA THR A 277 -16.15 -31.50 -57.54
C THR A 277 -15.58 -32.49 -58.61
N PRO A 278 -15.02 -33.70 -58.29
CA PRO A 278 -14.95 -34.42 -56.99
C PRO A 278 -13.60 -35.12 -56.59
N ALA A 279 -13.56 -35.53 -55.30
CA ALA A 279 -12.97 -36.76 -54.71
C ALA A 279 -11.45 -37.08 -54.74
N ALA A 280 -10.87 -37.35 -53.54
CA ALA A 280 -10.35 -38.67 -53.16
C ALA A 280 -9.90 -38.79 -51.67
N THR A 281 -10.38 -39.85 -51.01
CA THR A 281 -9.81 -40.68 -49.92
C THR A 281 -8.87 -40.15 -48.80
N ALA A 282 -9.31 -40.44 -47.58
CA ALA A 282 -8.63 -40.50 -46.28
C ALA A 282 -7.16 -41.00 -46.21
N SER A 283 -6.42 -40.53 -45.19
CA SER A 283 -5.93 -41.39 -44.08
C SER A 283 -5.33 -40.57 -42.92
N SER A 284 -5.18 -41.22 -41.77
CA SER A 284 -4.66 -40.67 -40.51
C SER A 284 -3.14 -40.83 -40.34
N ALA A 285 -2.45 -39.82 -39.80
CA ALA A 285 -1.30 -40.01 -38.89
C ALA A 285 -0.91 -38.69 -38.20
N ALA A 286 -0.37 -38.76 -36.99
CA ALA A 286 0.15 -37.62 -36.23
C ALA A 286 1.62 -37.30 -36.61
N GLY A 287 2.07 -36.05 -36.43
CA GLY A 287 3.48 -35.71 -36.63
C GLY A 287 3.86 -34.23 -36.64
N MET A 288 3.87 -33.60 -35.46
CA MET A 288 4.77 -32.51 -35.02
C MET A 288 5.03 -31.21 -35.84
N ALA A 289 5.22 -30.15 -35.06
CA ALA A 289 6.06 -28.97 -35.32
C ALA A 289 5.60 -27.91 -36.36
N THR A 290 4.90 -26.90 -35.85
CA THR A 290 5.12 -25.50 -36.25
C THR A 290 5.40 -24.65 -35.02
N SER A 291 6.48 -23.85 -35.08
CA SER A 291 7.01 -23.05 -33.99
C SER A 291 6.27 -21.72 -33.85
N ALA A 292 5.57 -21.52 -32.73
CA ALA A 292 5.02 -20.23 -32.34
C ALA A 292 6.07 -19.35 -31.63
N GLU A 293 7.13 -18.98 -32.35
CA GLU A 293 8.00 -17.88 -31.91
C GLU A 293 7.32 -16.55 -32.26
N GLY A 294 6.85 -15.80 -31.25
CA GLY A 294 6.07 -14.59 -31.51
C GLY A 294 5.90 -13.67 -30.29
N ASN A 295 6.88 -12.78 -30.08
CA ASN A 295 6.78 -11.54 -29.29
C ASN A 295 6.24 -11.66 -27.85
N ALA A 296 7.07 -12.14 -26.93
CA ALA A 296 6.87 -11.94 -25.50
C ALA A 296 7.44 -10.58 -25.04
N PRO A 297 6.67 -9.72 -24.35
CA PRO A 297 7.21 -8.56 -23.63
C PRO A 297 7.95 -9.02 -22.36
N SER A 298 9.23 -8.65 -22.23
CA SER A 298 10.20 -9.02 -21.17
C SER A 298 10.55 -10.51 -21.04
N ARG A 299 11.81 -10.83 -20.71
CA ARG A 299 12.25 -12.21 -20.37
C ARG A 299 11.80 -12.60 -18.95
N ARG A 300 10.51 -12.89 -18.77
CA ARG A 300 9.92 -13.19 -17.45
C ARG A 300 10.37 -14.54 -16.88
N ARG A 301 10.57 -14.59 -15.55
CA ARG A 301 10.92 -15.79 -14.79
C ARG A 301 9.65 -16.56 -14.39
N GLU A 302 9.62 -17.88 -14.55
CA GLU A 302 8.49 -18.68 -14.06
C GLU A 302 8.39 -18.64 -12.51
N PRO A 303 7.18 -18.51 -11.95
CA PRO A 303 6.99 -18.37 -10.51
C PRO A 303 7.20 -19.71 -9.78
N ARG A 304 8.33 -19.83 -9.07
CA ARG A 304 8.58 -20.92 -8.11
C ARG A 304 7.59 -20.85 -6.93
N ARG A 305 6.51 -21.64 -6.98
CA ARG A 305 5.64 -21.87 -5.82
C ARG A 305 6.34 -22.75 -4.78
N LYS A 306 6.45 -22.26 -3.55
CA LYS A 306 6.21 -23.08 -2.34
C LYS A 306 4.93 -22.55 -1.71
N GLY A 307 3.95 -23.41 -1.47
CA GLY A 307 2.70 -23.02 -0.84
C GLY A 307 2.86 -22.96 0.68
N SER A 308 2.56 -21.82 1.30
CA SER A 308 2.27 -21.71 2.72
C SER A 308 0.76 -21.59 2.90
N LEU A 309 0.13 -22.69 3.27
CA LEU A 309 -1.29 -22.74 3.60
C LEU A 309 -1.48 -22.15 5.01
N VAL A 310 -2.16 -21.01 5.13
CA VAL A 310 -2.69 -20.51 6.41
C VAL A 310 -4.12 -20.07 6.17
N VAL A 311 -5.05 -20.84 6.70
CA VAL A 311 -6.49 -20.52 6.77
C VAL A 311 -6.81 -20.36 8.25
N TYR A 312 -7.57 -19.33 8.61
CA TYR A 312 -8.18 -19.22 9.94
C TYR A 312 -9.64 -18.80 9.82
N ASP A 313 -10.44 -19.31 10.75
CA ASP A 313 -11.90 -19.32 10.75
C ASP A 313 -12.57 -17.95 10.86
N ASP A 314 -13.60 -17.73 10.04
CA ASP A 314 -14.79 -16.95 10.40
C ASP A 314 -15.95 -17.92 10.74
N GLN A 315 -15.79 -18.68 11.83
CA GLN A 315 -16.80 -19.52 12.51
C GLN A 315 -17.35 -20.77 11.72
N PRO A 316 -17.86 -21.81 12.43
CA PRO A 316 -17.81 -23.18 11.91
C PRO A 316 -18.94 -23.55 10.94
N SER A 317 -18.61 -23.73 9.66
CA SER A 317 -19.47 -24.42 8.69
C SER A 317 -19.44 -25.94 8.93
N ARG A 318 -20.54 -26.51 9.44
CA ARG A 318 -20.70 -27.98 9.55
C ARG A 318 -20.75 -28.63 8.16
N ASN A 319 -19.70 -29.35 7.79
CA ASN A 319 -19.71 -30.25 6.64
C ASN A 319 -20.49 -31.54 6.95
N ILE A 320 -21.49 -31.86 6.12
CA ILE A 320 -22.00 -33.22 5.96
C ILE A 320 -22.18 -33.50 4.46
N SER A 321 -21.44 -34.50 3.98
CA SER A 321 -21.65 -35.20 2.71
C SER A 321 -21.21 -36.66 2.97
N GLN A 322 -21.79 -37.71 2.39
CA GLN A 322 -22.70 -37.85 1.24
C GLN A 322 -23.70 -39.01 1.50
N ASN A 323 -24.82 -39.06 0.77
CA ASN A 323 -25.18 -40.18 -0.13
C ASN A 323 -26.69 -40.23 -0.47
N GLY A 324 -27.01 -40.68 -1.69
CA GLY A 324 -28.35 -41.19 -2.05
C GLY A 324 -29.18 -40.34 -3.02
N ALA A 325 -28.92 -40.50 -4.32
CA ALA A 325 -29.82 -40.12 -5.41
C ALA A 325 -30.87 -41.25 -5.67
N PRO A 326 -31.86 -41.13 -6.60
CA PRO A 326 -32.56 -39.96 -7.14
C PRO A 326 -34.11 -40.13 -7.29
N ALA A 327 -34.77 -39.08 -7.81
CA ALA A 327 -35.68 -39.10 -8.98
C ALA A 327 -37.19 -38.78 -8.80
N LYS A 328 -37.73 -38.23 -9.91
CA LYS A 328 -39.14 -38.01 -10.30
C LYS A 328 -39.85 -36.82 -9.61
N SER A 329 -40.05 -35.68 -10.29
CA SER A 329 -41.03 -35.37 -11.38
C SER A 329 -42.47 -35.26 -10.85
N SER A 330 -43.29 -34.26 -11.19
CA SER A 330 -43.15 -33.15 -12.14
C SER A 330 -44.25 -32.08 -11.92
N SER A 331 -44.10 -30.94 -12.62
CA SER A 331 -45.18 -30.20 -13.33
C SER A 331 -46.36 -29.55 -12.57
N THR A 332 -46.52 -28.24 -12.82
CA THR A 332 -47.78 -27.51 -13.12
C THR A 332 -48.85 -27.36 -12.02
N ASP A 333 -49.60 -26.25 -11.90
CA ASP A 333 -49.54 -24.91 -12.52
C ASP A 333 -50.43 -23.93 -11.72
N ASN A 334 -50.27 -22.62 -11.96
CA ASN A 334 -51.26 -21.50 -11.86
C ASN A 334 -52.41 -21.62 -10.82
N ILE A 335 -52.46 -20.82 -9.74
CA ILE A 335 -52.61 -19.36 -9.70
C ILE A 335 -53.76 -18.83 -10.57
N GLY A 336 -54.78 -18.28 -9.90
CA GLY A 336 -55.75 -17.35 -10.47
C GLY A 336 -56.18 -16.32 -9.41
N SER A 337 -56.14 -15.02 -9.80
CA SER A 337 -56.89 -13.84 -9.28
C SER A 337 -57.15 -13.72 -7.77
N GLU A 338 -56.76 -12.63 -7.08
CA GLU A 338 -57.43 -11.30 -7.13
C GLU A 338 -58.96 -11.41 -6.92
N GLU A 339 -59.62 -10.66 -6.02
CA GLU A 339 -59.46 -9.23 -5.72
C GLU A 339 -60.16 -8.83 -4.39
N ALA A 340 -60.16 -7.53 -4.05
CA ALA A 340 -61.17 -6.80 -3.24
C ALA A 340 -61.28 -7.00 -1.70
N SER A 341 -60.44 -6.24 -0.97
CA SER A 341 -60.84 -5.17 -0.02
C SER A 341 -61.90 -5.35 1.10
N THR A 342 -61.45 -4.99 2.32
CA THR A 342 -62.18 -4.27 3.41
C THR A 342 -63.43 -4.86 4.07
N ALA A 343 -63.32 -5.19 5.36
CA ALA A 343 -63.92 -4.38 6.46
C ALA A 343 -63.40 -4.82 7.84
N LYS A 344 -63.30 -3.88 8.80
CA LYS A 344 -63.00 -4.19 10.20
C LYS A 344 -64.21 -4.83 10.89
N GLN A 345 -64.03 -5.96 11.56
CA GLN A 345 -64.87 -6.36 12.69
C GLN A 345 -64.00 -6.70 13.90
N GLN A 346 -64.30 -6.08 15.03
CA GLN A 346 -63.77 -6.51 16.33
C GLN A 346 -64.48 -7.82 16.71
N GLN A 347 -63.74 -8.93 16.73
CA GLN A 347 -64.21 -10.14 17.40
C GLN A 347 -63.42 -10.35 18.69
N GLN A 348 -64.15 -10.71 19.74
CA GLN A 348 -63.63 -10.97 21.07
C GLN A 348 -62.59 -12.10 21.00
N GLN A 349 -61.41 -11.88 21.58
CA GLN A 349 -60.44 -12.95 21.75
C GLN A 349 -60.99 -13.93 22.80
N GLN A 350 -61.54 -15.06 22.34
CA GLN A 350 -61.76 -16.20 23.22
C GLN A 350 -60.41 -16.64 23.82
N PRO A 351 -60.36 -17.09 25.08
CA PRO A 351 -59.15 -17.65 25.64
C PRO A 351 -58.73 -18.88 24.82
N LEU A 352 -57.51 -18.83 24.27
CA LEU A 352 -56.91 -19.91 23.48
C LEU A 352 -57.01 -21.24 24.23
N SER A 353 -57.35 -22.31 23.50
CA SER A 353 -57.59 -23.62 24.09
C SER A 353 -56.36 -24.16 24.81
N ALA A 354 -56.56 -25.05 25.80
CA ALA A 354 -55.45 -25.67 26.53
C ALA A 354 -54.40 -26.33 25.59
N GLN A 355 -54.83 -26.87 24.44
CA GLN A 355 -53.93 -27.42 23.43
C GLN A 355 -53.06 -26.35 22.74
N GLN A 356 -53.59 -25.14 22.47
CA GLN A 356 -52.81 -24.03 21.91
C GLN A 356 -51.82 -23.44 22.93
N GLN A 357 -52.16 -23.45 24.23
CA GLN A 357 -51.22 -23.11 25.29
C GLN A 357 -50.13 -24.18 25.48
N GLN A 358 -50.48 -25.47 25.33
CA GLN A 358 -49.53 -26.59 25.35
C GLN A 358 -48.49 -26.47 24.21
N GLN A 359 -48.93 -26.10 22.99
CA GLN A 359 -48.03 -25.91 21.85
C GLN A 359 -47.03 -24.74 22.06
N ARG A 360 -47.46 -23.62 22.67
CA ARG A 360 -46.53 -22.52 23.00
C ARG A 360 -45.49 -22.88 24.07
N ARG A 361 -45.79 -23.78 25.01
CA ARG A 361 -44.81 -24.27 26.01
C ARG A 361 -43.76 -25.23 25.42
N ASN A 362 -43.96 -25.72 24.20
CA ASN A 362 -43.06 -26.68 23.54
C ASN A 362 -42.06 -26.06 22.53
N SER A 363 -42.01 -24.74 22.37
CA SER A 363 -40.99 -24.11 21.52
C SER A 363 -39.56 -24.35 22.02
N VAL A 364 -39.36 -24.49 23.34
CA VAL A 364 -38.07 -24.80 23.96
C VAL A 364 -37.75 -26.30 23.93
N SER A 365 -38.76 -27.19 23.94
CA SER A 365 -38.51 -28.64 23.85
C SER A 365 -38.04 -29.07 22.45
N MET A 366 -38.45 -28.35 21.39
CA MET A 366 -37.90 -28.49 20.03
C MET A 366 -36.40 -28.14 19.93
N LEU A 367 -35.83 -27.44 20.91
CA LEU A 367 -34.40 -27.10 20.99
C LEU A 367 -33.58 -28.07 21.85
N ARG A 368 -34.22 -28.88 22.71
CA ARG A 368 -33.56 -29.79 23.68
C ARG A 368 -32.74 -30.95 23.08
N GLY A 369 -32.71 -31.09 21.76
CA GLY A 369 -31.81 -32.00 21.03
C GLY A 369 -30.86 -31.31 20.05
N LYS A 370 -30.82 -29.97 20.01
CA LYS A 370 -29.98 -29.17 19.09
C LYS A 370 -29.15 -28.09 19.76
N ILE A 371 -29.53 -27.65 20.95
CA ILE A 371 -28.74 -26.79 21.83
C ILE A 371 -28.22 -27.66 22.97
N ASP A 372 -26.91 -27.59 23.22
CA ASP A 372 -26.30 -28.23 24.37
C ASP A 372 -26.73 -27.51 25.66
N ALA A 373 -27.58 -28.15 26.44
CA ALA A 373 -28.09 -27.60 27.70
C ALA A 373 -27.03 -27.57 28.82
N THR A 374 -25.83 -28.13 28.60
CA THR A 374 -24.69 -28.02 29.52
C THR A 374 -23.83 -26.79 29.27
N GLN A 375 -23.98 -26.13 28.10
CA GLN A 375 -23.44 -24.78 27.88
C GLN A 375 -24.28 -23.73 28.59
N ILE A 376 -24.24 -23.76 29.92
CA ILE A 376 -24.67 -22.64 30.75
C ILE A 376 -23.67 -21.50 30.50
N TYR A 377 -24.17 -20.32 30.14
CA TYR A 377 -23.33 -19.14 30.05
C TYR A 377 -22.82 -18.77 31.44
N GLU A 378 -21.55 -19.03 31.69
CA GLU A 378 -20.83 -18.47 32.81
C GLU A 378 -20.09 -17.20 32.32
N PRO A 379 -20.29 -16.04 32.96
CA PRO A 379 -19.50 -14.86 32.64
C PRO A 379 -18.02 -15.14 33.00
N PRO A 380 -17.04 -14.65 32.21
CA PRO A 380 -15.64 -14.88 32.54
C PRO A 380 -15.30 -14.30 33.91
N ASN A 381 -14.57 -15.07 34.73
CA ASN A 381 -14.02 -14.59 36.00
C ASN A 381 -12.94 -13.53 35.75
N PHE A 382 -13.36 -12.28 35.59
CA PHE A 382 -12.48 -11.12 35.68
C PHE A 382 -12.20 -10.81 37.14
N PHE A 383 -10.94 -10.46 37.46
CA PHE A 383 -10.60 -9.82 38.74
C PHE A 383 -11.23 -8.43 38.76
N LEU A 384 -12.45 -8.35 39.30
CA LEU A 384 -13.13 -7.10 39.58
C LEU A 384 -12.45 -6.45 40.78
N THR A 385 -11.66 -5.40 40.56
CA THR A 385 -11.41 -4.39 41.59
C THR A 385 -12.76 -3.78 41.95
N GLN A 386 -13.29 -4.15 43.11
CA GLN A 386 -14.50 -3.53 43.65
C GLN A 386 -14.19 -2.05 43.99
N ASP A 387 -15.21 -1.19 44.00
CA ASP A 387 -15.07 0.27 44.27
C ASP A 387 -14.45 0.61 45.65
N THR A 388 -14.17 -0.39 46.50
CA THR A 388 -13.79 -0.26 47.91
C THR A 388 -12.31 0.01 48.16
N ASP A 389 -11.42 -0.33 47.22
CA ASP A 389 -9.98 -0.45 47.50
C ASP A 389 -9.14 0.70 46.91
N VAL A 390 -9.73 1.56 46.07
CA VAL A 390 -9.04 2.69 45.43
C VAL A 390 -9.65 4.03 45.92
N PRO A 391 -8.85 4.97 46.46
CA PRO A 391 -9.36 6.27 46.90
C PRO A 391 -10.05 7.06 45.79
N PRO A 392 -11.06 7.90 46.13
CA PRO A 392 -11.79 8.69 45.14
C PRO A 392 -10.87 9.70 44.41
N PRO A 393 -11.11 10.00 43.12
CA PRO A 393 -10.16 10.76 42.32
C PRO A 393 -9.90 12.19 42.80
N VAL A 394 -8.63 12.53 43.03
CA VAL A 394 -8.22 13.88 43.43
C VAL A 394 -8.13 14.83 42.23
N VAL A 395 -8.62 16.07 42.37
CA VAL A 395 -8.54 17.07 41.29
C VAL A 395 -7.22 17.84 41.37
N ARG A 396 -6.40 17.81 40.31
CA ARG A 396 -5.11 18.54 40.23
C ARG A 396 -5.05 19.45 39.00
N ASP A 397 -4.15 20.43 38.98
CA ASP A 397 -3.93 21.26 37.79
C ASP A 397 -3.14 20.51 36.70
N ARG A 398 -2.11 19.76 37.11
CA ARG A 398 -1.22 18.96 36.26
C ARG A 398 -0.85 17.66 36.98
N LEU A 399 -0.32 16.71 36.23
CA LEU A 399 0.34 15.53 36.77
C LEU A 399 1.73 15.93 37.30
N VAL A 400 2.01 15.57 38.54
CA VAL A 400 3.33 15.50 39.16
C VAL A 400 3.36 14.11 39.80
N VAL A 401 4.26 13.23 39.36
CA VAL A 401 4.22 11.81 39.79
C VAL A 401 4.60 11.68 41.27
N GLU A 402 5.48 12.55 41.74
CA GLU A 402 6.04 12.56 43.08
C GLU A 402 4.99 12.89 44.16
N ASP A 403 3.93 13.61 43.79
CA ASP A 403 2.80 14.02 44.65
C ASP A 403 1.86 12.86 45.04
N PHE A 404 1.99 11.70 44.40
CA PHE A 404 1.18 10.52 44.67
C PHE A 404 1.93 9.53 45.59
N PRO A 405 1.25 8.90 46.57
CA PRO A 405 1.91 7.98 47.48
C PRO A 405 2.55 6.80 46.73
N LYS A 406 3.72 6.35 47.19
CA LYS A 406 4.32 5.07 46.82
C LYS A 406 3.47 3.91 47.35
N HIS A 407 3.67 2.70 46.81
CA HIS A 407 2.89 1.50 47.15
C HIS A 407 1.36 1.69 46.96
N ALA A 408 0.94 2.48 45.98
CA ALA A 408 -0.47 2.82 45.83
C ALA A 408 -0.91 2.93 44.37
N ILE A 409 -2.17 2.54 44.13
CA ILE A 409 -2.93 2.95 42.95
C ILE A 409 -3.75 4.18 43.35
N SER A 410 -3.48 5.30 42.69
CA SER A 410 -4.19 6.56 42.90
C SER A 410 -4.96 6.95 41.65
N THR A 411 -6.07 7.67 41.82
CA THR A 411 -6.84 8.22 40.70
C THR A 411 -6.88 9.75 40.78
N ALA A 412 -6.91 10.41 39.63
CA ALA A 412 -6.89 11.87 39.54
C ALA A 412 -7.69 12.41 38.35
N TRP A 413 -8.21 13.63 38.54
CA TRP A 413 -8.80 14.47 37.50
C TRP A 413 -7.87 15.65 37.20
N ILE A 414 -7.20 15.64 36.06
CA ILE A 414 -6.30 16.74 35.65
C ILE A 414 -7.09 17.81 34.90
N LYS A 415 -6.98 19.07 35.34
CA LYS A 415 -7.63 20.23 34.69
C LYS A 415 -6.96 20.56 33.35
N MET A 416 -7.65 20.33 32.24
CA MET A 416 -7.09 20.56 30.91
C MET A 416 -7.38 21.97 30.41
N VAL A 417 -8.64 22.23 30.07
CA VAL A 417 -9.15 23.50 29.51
C VAL A 417 -10.51 23.80 30.14
N LYS A 418 -10.98 25.05 30.06
CA LYS A 418 -12.36 25.38 30.43
C LYS A 418 -13.31 25.13 29.25
N GLN A 419 -14.47 24.53 29.55
CA GLN A 419 -15.57 24.33 28.61
C GLN A 419 -16.56 25.51 28.67
N GLY A 420 -17.58 25.53 27.80
CA GLY A 420 -18.50 26.66 27.62
C GLY A 420 -19.24 27.14 28.88
N LEU A 421 -19.43 26.27 29.88
CA LEU A 421 -19.99 26.64 31.19
C LEU A 421 -18.95 27.23 32.18
N SER A 422 -17.76 27.61 31.72
CA SER A 422 -16.59 28.00 32.52
C SER A 422 -16.07 26.94 33.52
N GLU A 423 -16.61 25.72 33.47
CA GLU A 423 -16.11 24.56 34.22
C GLU A 423 -14.88 23.94 33.58
N TRP A 424 -14.11 23.17 34.35
CA TRP A 424 -12.96 22.44 33.81
C TRP A 424 -13.38 21.17 33.07
N LEU A 425 -12.95 21.02 31.82
CA LEU A 425 -12.83 19.72 31.17
C LEU A 425 -11.65 18.98 31.82
N ARG A 426 -11.96 17.86 32.48
CA ARG A 426 -11.02 17.11 33.32
C ARG A 426 -10.63 15.80 32.65
N LEU A 427 -9.34 15.49 32.62
CA LEU A 427 -8.78 14.26 32.10
C LEU A 427 -8.70 13.21 33.22
N PRO A 428 -9.23 11.98 33.04
CA PRO A 428 -9.07 10.90 34.00
C PRO A 428 -7.65 10.32 33.91
N VAL A 429 -6.97 10.20 35.05
CA VAL A 429 -5.63 9.61 35.15
C VAL A 429 -5.59 8.62 36.32
N ILE A 430 -4.97 7.47 36.08
CA ILE A 430 -4.67 6.45 37.09
C ILE A 430 -3.15 6.39 37.23
N VAL A 431 -2.65 6.42 38.46
CA VAL A 431 -1.22 6.40 38.79
C VAL A 431 -0.95 5.18 39.67
N CYS A 432 -0.30 4.16 39.13
CA CYS A 432 0.21 3.02 39.88
C CYS A 432 1.67 3.33 40.22
N ARG A 433 1.95 3.76 41.46
CA ARG A 433 3.32 4.10 41.90
C ARG A 433 3.90 2.97 42.73
N GLY A 434 5.07 2.51 42.29
CA GLY A 434 5.79 1.39 42.87
C GLY A 434 6.45 1.68 44.21
N THR A 435 7.33 0.76 44.60
CA THR A 435 8.10 0.79 45.85
C THR A 435 9.44 1.47 45.63
N GLU A 436 10.18 0.97 44.65
CA GLU A 436 11.49 1.44 44.20
C GLU A 436 11.36 2.53 43.13
N GLU A 437 12.40 3.35 42.99
CA GLU A 437 12.49 4.31 41.88
C GLU A 437 12.69 3.57 40.55
N GLY A 438 12.22 4.18 39.46
CA GLY A 438 12.25 3.60 38.14
C GLY A 438 11.57 4.51 37.12
N PRO A 439 11.49 4.11 35.84
CA PRO A 439 10.92 4.95 34.80
C PRO A 439 9.41 5.14 34.94
N VAL A 440 8.90 6.16 34.25
CA VAL A 440 7.47 6.41 34.10
C VAL A 440 7.00 5.92 32.72
N VAL A 441 6.11 4.92 32.71
CA VAL A 441 5.45 4.41 31.50
C VAL A 441 4.04 4.99 31.41
N GLY A 442 3.80 5.80 30.39
CA GLY A 442 2.48 6.31 30.03
C GLY A 442 1.72 5.33 29.14
N ILE A 443 0.44 5.11 29.44
CA ILE A 443 -0.48 4.34 28.59
C ILE A 443 -1.71 5.20 28.31
N THR A 444 -1.96 5.55 27.06
CA THR A 444 -3.08 6.41 26.64
C THR A 444 -4.11 5.63 25.84
N ALA A 445 -5.39 5.97 25.96
CA ALA A 445 -6.46 5.42 25.13
C ALA A 445 -7.51 6.48 24.77
N ALA A 446 -8.31 6.19 23.74
CA ALA A 446 -9.37 7.05 23.23
C ALA A 446 -8.92 8.51 22.96
N VAL A 447 -7.76 8.69 22.30
CA VAL A 447 -7.37 9.95 21.62
C VAL A 447 -8.40 10.31 20.55
N HIS A 448 -9.08 9.30 19.99
CA HIS A 448 -10.35 9.43 19.30
C HIS A 448 -11.45 8.85 20.21
N GLY A 449 -12.52 9.59 20.44
CA GLY A 449 -13.52 9.25 21.47
C GLY A 449 -14.32 7.97 21.21
N ASN A 450 -14.30 7.43 19.99
CA ASN A 450 -15.02 6.23 19.57
C ASN A 450 -14.13 4.98 19.38
N GLU A 451 -12.85 5.05 19.77
CA GLU A 451 -11.87 3.97 19.65
C GLU A 451 -11.60 3.36 21.04
N LEU A 452 -12.38 2.31 21.38
CA LEU A 452 -12.58 1.93 22.78
C LEU A 452 -11.80 0.71 23.29
N ASN A 453 -11.20 -0.12 22.43
CA ASN A 453 -10.48 -1.32 22.89
C ASN A 453 -9.28 -1.03 23.82
N GLY A 454 -8.70 0.17 23.77
CA GLY A 454 -7.65 0.60 24.70
C GLY A 454 -8.12 0.75 26.15
N VAL A 455 -9.41 1.04 26.38
CA VAL A 455 -9.98 1.27 27.72
C VAL A 455 -9.95 -0.01 28.60
N PRO A 456 -10.55 -1.15 28.20
CA PRO A 456 -10.45 -2.38 28.98
C PRO A 456 -9.02 -2.94 29.01
N CYS A 457 -8.17 -2.64 28.02
CA CYS A 457 -6.75 -2.97 28.08
C CYS A 457 -6.06 -2.25 29.25
N ILE A 458 -6.26 -0.93 29.38
CA ILE A 458 -5.76 -0.14 30.51
C ILE A 458 -6.27 -0.68 31.84
N HIS A 459 -7.58 -0.95 31.96
CA HIS A 459 -8.14 -1.49 33.20
C HIS A 459 -7.49 -2.84 33.56
N ARG A 460 -7.32 -3.74 32.59
CA ARG A 460 -6.70 -5.04 32.82
C ARG A 460 -5.22 -4.95 33.22
N VAL A 461 -4.46 -4.01 32.66
CA VAL A 461 -3.09 -3.71 33.10
C VAL A 461 -3.08 -3.20 34.54
N VAL A 462 -3.91 -2.20 34.87
CA VAL A 462 -4.01 -1.62 36.22
C VAL A 462 -4.38 -2.66 37.26
N SER A 463 -5.40 -3.50 37.01
CA SER A 463 -5.85 -4.55 37.92
C SER A 463 -4.85 -5.72 38.07
N ALA A 464 -3.88 -5.88 37.16
CA ALA A 464 -2.86 -6.92 37.21
C ALA A 464 -1.55 -6.48 37.91
N ILE A 465 -1.38 -5.18 38.16
CA ILE A 465 -0.19 -4.62 38.82
C ILE A 465 -0.35 -4.67 40.34
N ASP A 466 0.45 -5.52 40.98
CA ASP A 466 0.75 -5.42 42.40
C ASP A 466 1.78 -4.31 42.61
N VAL A 467 1.36 -3.14 43.09
CA VAL A 467 2.23 -1.98 43.32
C VAL A 467 3.38 -2.26 44.32
N ASN A 468 3.33 -3.35 45.08
CA ASN A 468 4.44 -3.77 45.95
C ASN A 468 5.59 -4.46 45.18
N LYS A 469 5.34 -4.86 43.92
CA LYS A 469 6.31 -5.50 43.01
C LYS A 469 6.64 -4.62 41.80
N LEU A 470 6.13 -3.39 41.78
CA LEU A 470 6.39 -2.42 40.72
C LEU A 470 7.60 -1.55 41.10
N HIS A 471 8.53 -1.39 40.17
CA HIS A 471 9.59 -0.38 40.23
C HIS A 471 9.23 0.78 39.28
N GLY A 472 9.38 2.02 39.74
CA GLY A 472 8.94 3.19 38.97
C GLY A 472 7.42 3.42 39.02
N THR A 473 6.84 3.91 37.93
CA THR A 473 5.41 4.29 37.88
C THR A 473 4.76 3.95 36.54
N VAL A 474 3.56 3.38 36.58
CA VAL A 474 2.67 3.30 35.40
C VAL A 474 1.59 4.38 35.53
N VAL A 475 1.48 5.23 34.51
CA VAL A 475 0.44 6.27 34.42
C VAL A 475 -0.49 5.93 33.26
N ALA A 476 -1.75 5.61 33.58
CA ALA A 476 -2.75 5.28 32.58
C ALA A 476 -3.78 6.41 32.41
N VAL A 477 -4.09 6.74 31.16
CA VAL A 477 -5.05 7.76 30.76
C VAL A 477 -6.13 7.08 29.91
N PRO A 478 -7.18 6.51 30.51
CA PRO A 478 -8.15 5.68 29.80
C PRO A 478 -9.00 6.46 28.79
N CYS A 479 -9.07 7.79 28.89
CA CYS A 479 -9.80 8.61 27.94
C CYS A 479 -9.11 9.96 27.73
N VAL A 480 -8.37 10.09 26.63
CA VAL A 480 -7.73 11.36 26.22
C VAL A 480 -8.76 12.34 25.67
N ASN A 481 -9.55 11.95 24.67
CA ASN A 481 -10.56 12.83 24.08
C ASN A 481 -11.90 12.74 24.84
N VAL A 482 -11.92 13.31 26.04
CA VAL A 482 -13.12 13.31 26.90
C VAL A 482 -14.34 13.92 26.20
N SER A 483 -14.17 14.97 25.39
CA SER A 483 -15.29 15.57 24.65
C SER A 483 -15.82 14.70 23.51
N GLY A 484 -14.94 14.00 22.80
CA GLY A 484 -15.34 13.08 21.73
C GLY A 484 -15.95 11.81 22.29
N TYR A 485 -15.42 11.30 23.40
CA TYR A 485 -15.92 10.12 24.11
C TYR A 485 -17.37 10.32 24.57
N LEU A 486 -17.66 11.46 25.21
CA LEU A 486 -19.03 11.82 25.61
C LEU A 486 -20.00 12.04 24.44
N LYS A 487 -19.49 12.23 23.21
CA LYS A 487 -20.27 12.36 21.97
C LYS A 487 -20.27 11.10 21.11
N PHE A 488 -19.51 10.06 21.48
CA PHE A 488 -19.22 8.89 20.65
C PHE A 488 -18.59 9.22 19.27
N THR A 489 -17.85 10.33 19.18
CA THR A 489 -17.19 10.83 17.96
C THR A 489 -15.68 10.65 17.99
N ARG A 490 -15.05 10.69 16.82
CA ARG A 490 -13.59 10.68 16.68
C ARG A 490 -12.98 12.01 17.11
N GLU A 491 -13.64 13.08 16.67
CA GLU A 491 -13.21 14.47 16.75
C GLU A 491 -13.34 15.06 18.17
N PHE A 492 -12.63 16.15 18.42
CA PHE A 492 -12.77 16.96 19.63
C PHE A 492 -14.01 17.88 19.57
N ALA A 493 -14.21 18.69 20.62
CA ALA A 493 -15.34 19.61 20.75
C ALA A 493 -15.54 20.56 19.55
N ASP A 494 -14.46 20.93 18.87
CA ASP A 494 -14.38 21.85 17.73
C ASP A 494 -14.38 21.16 16.35
N GLY A 495 -14.67 19.85 16.29
CA GLY A 495 -14.78 19.08 15.05
C GLY A 495 -13.44 18.69 14.42
N ARG A 496 -12.32 18.79 15.16
CA ARG A 496 -10.98 18.44 14.68
C ARG A 496 -10.49 17.12 15.27
N ASP A 497 -9.75 16.36 14.47
CA ASP A 497 -9.01 15.17 14.94
C ASP A 497 -7.81 15.63 15.80
N LEU A 498 -7.82 15.30 17.11
CA LEU A 498 -6.73 15.63 18.04
C LEU A 498 -5.39 15.07 17.56
N ASN A 499 -5.39 13.87 16.96
CA ASN A 499 -4.19 13.19 16.50
C ASN A 499 -3.63 13.78 15.20
N ARG A 500 -4.09 14.98 14.81
CA ARG A 500 -3.52 15.86 13.78
C ARG A 500 -3.18 17.26 14.33
N GLN A 501 -3.34 17.50 15.63
CA GLN A 501 -3.07 18.79 16.28
C GLN A 501 -1.82 18.78 17.17
N PHE A 502 -1.18 17.63 17.42
CA PHE A 502 -0.02 17.56 18.31
C PHE A 502 1.22 18.21 17.69
N PRO A 503 2.07 18.90 18.48
CA PRO A 503 2.08 19.00 19.95
C PRO A 503 1.06 20.00 20.55
N GLY A 504 0.25 20.67 19.72
CA GLY A 504 -0.66 21.73 20.13
C GLY A 504 -0.03 23.13 20.03
N GLN A 505 -0.78 24.14 20.47
CA GLN A 505 -0.31 25.53 20.61
C GLN A 505 -0.84 26.10 21.93
N GLU A 506 -0.08 27.01 22.56
CA GLU A 506 -0.52 27.70 23.78
C GLU A 506 -1.71 28.62 23.51
N GLU A 507 -1.64 29.34 22.40
CA GLU A 507 -2.70 30.16 21.84
C GLU A 507 -3.16 29.54 20.52
N GLY A 508 -4.45 29.28 20.37
CA GLY A 508 -5.00 28.59 19.21
C GLY A 508 -6.48 28.24 19.37
N TYR A 509 -6.99 27.34 18.53
CA TYR A 509 -8.33 26.79 18.71
C TYR A 509 -8.36 25.67 19.76
N ALA A 510 -9.57 25.29 20.20
CA ALA A 510 -9.78 24.48 21.39
C ALA A 510 -8.98 23.15 21.42
N SER A 511 -8.93 22.43 20.29
CA SER A 511 -8.14 21.19 20.18
C SER A 511 -6.62 21.41 20.24
N GLN A 512 -6.09 22.49 19.66
CA GLN A 512 -4.67 22.86 19.77
C GLN A 512 -4.27 23.17 21.21
N ILE A 513 -5.07 23.98 21.92
CA ILE A 513 -4.84 24.30 23.33
C ILE A 513 -4.94 23.02 24.17
N TYR A 514 -5.92 22.15 23.89
CA TYR A 514 -6.07 20.87 24.59
C TYR A 514 -4.83 19.97 24.42
N CYS A 515 -4.32 19.81 23.19
CA CYS A 515 -3.10 19.07 22.91
C CYS A 515 -1.87 19.67 23.61
N TYR A 516 -1.72 21.00 23.60
CA TYR A 516 -0.62 21.69 24.28
C TYR A 516 -0.64 21.44 25.80
N GLN A 517 -1.82 21.57 26.41
CA GLN A 517 -2.02 21.28 27.82
C GLN A 517 -1.75 19.80 28.12
N LEU A 518 -2.17 18.85 27.27
CA LEU A 518 -1.88 17.43 27.45
C LEU A 518 -0.37 17.16 27.41
N MET A 519 0.32 17.70 26.40
CA MET A 519 1.76 17.55 26.25
C MET A 519 2.55 18.11 27.43
N ASN A 520 2.11 19.24 28.01
CA ASN A 520 2.85 19.94 29.06
C ASN A 520 2.46 19.54 30.49
N LYS A 521 1.18 19.19 30.73
CA LYS A 521 0.66 18.85 32.06
C LYS A 521 0.67 17.35 32.37
N VAL A 522 0.83 16.48 31.38
CA VAL A 522 0.73 15.02 31.55
C VAL A 522 1.87 14.29 30.86
N ILE A 523 1.98 14.39 29.53
CA ILE A 523 2.95 13.61 28.74
C ILE A 523 4.41 13.96 29.08
N SER A 524 4.66 15.20 29.53
CA SER A 524 5.96 15.68 30.02
C SER A 524 6.54 14.89 31.20
N GLN A 525 5.75 14.06 31.88
CA GLN A 525 6.17 13.22 32.99
C GLN A 525 6.64 11.82 32.53
N PHE A 526 6.50 11.46 31.25
CA PHE A 526 6.70 10.10 30.77
C PHE A 526 8.10 9.89 30.19
N ASN A 527 8.69 8.72 30.43
CA ASN A 527 9.89 8.27 29.70
C ASN A 527 9.51 7.39 28.48
N TYR A 528 8.41 6.65 28.61
CA TYR A 528 7.87 5.74 27.60
C TYR A 528 6.38 6.01 27.38
N LEU A 529 5.88 5.80 26.17
CA LEU A 529 4.46 5.95 25.83
C LEU A 529 3.94 4.80 24.97
N ILE A 530 2.82 4.21 25.39
CA ILE A 530 2.06 3.22 24.63
C ILE A 530 0.67 3.82 24.35
N ASP A 531 0.43 4.23 23.11
CA ASP A 531 -0.80 4.92 22.69
C ASP A 531 -1.76 3.94 22.00
N LEU A 532 -2.91 3.68 22.63
CA LEU A 532 -3.85 2.62 22.26
C LEU A 532 -5.00 3.17 21.40
N HIS A 533 -5.09 2.67 20.17
CA HIS A 533 -6.02 3.09 19.12
C HIS A 533 -6.87 1.92 18.61
N THR A 534 -7.87 2.22 17.77
CA THR A 534 -8.50 1.25 16.88
C THR A 534 -8.60 1.83 15.47
N ALA A 535 -9.14 1.08 14.52
CA ALA A 535 -9.64 1.67 13.29
C ALA A 535 -10.70 2.74 13.61
N SER A 536 -10.79 3.74 12.72
CA SER A 536 -11.91 4.68 12.66
C SER A 536 -13.21 3.99 12.21
N PHE A 537 -14.36 4.61 12.50
CA PHE A 537 -15.68 4.19 12.01
C PHE A 537 -15.69 3.78 10.53
N GLY A 538 -16.46 2.74 10.19
CA GLY A 538 -16.60 2.24 8.83
C GLY A 538 -15.39 1.48 8.28
N ARG A 539 -14.49 1.00 9.15
CA ARG A 539 -13.27 0.26 8.79
C ARG A 539 -13.07 -0.97 9.67
N VAL A 540 -12.31 -1.94 9.15
CA VAL A 540 -11.81 -3.13 9.84
C VAL A 540 -10.28 -3.07 9.86
N ASN A 541 -9.65 -3.49 10.94
CA ASN A 541 -8.20 -3.40 11.16
C ASN A 541 -7.64 -4.73 11.68
N SER A 542 -6.38 -5.00 11.37
CA SER A 542 -5.58 -6.02 12.07
C SER A 542 -5.15 -5.53 13.46
N TYR A 543 -4.60 -6.44 14.28
CA TYR A 543 -3.82 -6.06 15.46
C TYR A 543 -2.39 -5.71 15.03
N TYR A 544 -2.07 -4.41 14.93
CA TYR A 544 -0.77 -3.94 14.44
C TYR A 544 -0.18 -2.80 15.29
N VAL A 545 1.14 -2.62 15.19
CA VAL A 545 1.86 -1.53 15.87
C VAL A 545 2.47 -0.58 14.84
N ARG A 546 2.34 0.73 15.06
CA ARG A 546 3.17 1.75 14.40
C ARG A 546 4.30 2.17 15.32
N ALA A 547 5.52 2.09 14.83
CA ALA A 547 6.71 2.51 15.58
C ALA A 547 7.81 3.02 14.64
N ASP A 548 8.67 3.90 15.15
CA ASP A 548 9.95 4.12 14.49
C ASP A 548 10.86 2.94 14.77
N MET A 549 10.88 2.00 13.82
CA MET A 549 11.75 0.82 13.88
C MET A 549 13.25 1.11 13.66
N ASN A 550 13.63 2.38 13.39
CA ASN A 550 15.03 2.82 13.45
C ASN A 550 15.48 3.19 14.86
N ASP A 551 14.55 3.58 15.75
CA ASP A 551 14.86 3.78 17.16
C ASP A 551 14.92 2.43 17.88
N PRO A 552 16.07 2.03 18.48
CA PRO A 552 16.20 0.71 19.09
C PRO A 552 15.16 0.44 20.19
N THR A 553 14.81 1.46 20.98
CA THR A 553 13.92 1.29 22.13
C THR A 553 12.46 1.18 21.68
N SER A 554 11.95 2.08 20.84
CA SER A 554 10.61 1.91 20.23
C SER A 554 10.51 0.63 19.41
N ALA A 555 11.58 0.19 18.73
CA ALA A 555 11.63 -1.07 18.00
C ALA A 555 11.51 -2.30 18.90
N ILE A 556 12.11 -2.27 20.11
CA ILE A 556 11.95 -3.34 21.10
C ILE A 556 10.52 -3.33 21.68
N MET A 557 9.99 -2.16 22.06
CA MET A 557 8.61 -2.05 22.54
C MET A 557 7.60 -2.61 21.52
N ALA A 558 7.77 -2.29 20.23
CA ALA A 558 6.93 -2.82 19.16
C ALA A 558 7.04 -4.35 18.97
N ARG A 559 8.21 -4.94 19.23
CA ARG A 559 8.42 -6.40 19.19
C ARG A 559 7.77 -7.11 20.37
N LEU A 560 7.84 -6.52 21.57
CA LEU A 560 7.27 -7.09 22.79
C LEU A 560 5.74 -7.14 22.77
N GLN A 561 5.09 -6.23 22.04
CA GLN A 561 3.66 -6.32 21.74
C GLN A 561 3.27 -7.57 20.93
N GLN A 562 4.22 -8.19 20.23
CA GLN A 562 4.02 -9.31 19.30
C GLN A 562 2.78 -9.14 18.40
N PRO A 563 2.66 -8.04 17.63
CA PRO A 563 1.48 -7.81 16.81
C PRO A 563 1.45 -8.71 15.57
N GLN A 564 0.32 -8.77 14.87
CA GLN A 564 0.25 -9.44 13.56
C GLN A 564 1.14 -8.71 12.54
N ILE A 565 1.17 -7.38 12.62
CA ILE A 565 1.95 -6.51 11.73
C ILE A 565 2.67 -5.44 12.55
N VAL A 566 3.92 -5.13 12.21
CA VAL A 566 4.59 -3.88 12.61
C VAL A 566 4.73 -3.02 11.37
N LEU A 567 4.24 -1.79 11.42
CA LEU A 567 4.41 -0.80 10.37
C LEU A 567 5.46 0.23 10.81
N HIS A 568 6.57 0.28 10.07
CA HIS A 568 7.58 1.31 10.27
C HIS A 568 7.04 2.70 9.89
N ASN A 569 7.12 3.64 10.83
CA ASN A 569 6.76 5.05 10.66
C ASN A 569 7.66 5.90 11.58
N SER A 570 8.53 6.71 10.99
CA SER A 570 9.54 7.52 11.68
C SER A 570 8.97 8.75 12.42
N GLY A 571 7.67 9.02 12.31
CA GLY A 571 6.99 10.16 12.92
C GLY A 571 6.89 11.39 12.02
N GLN A 572 6.74 12.55 12.65
CA GLN A 572 6.45 13.85 12.04
C GLN A 572 5.13 13.89 11.24
N ASP A 573 4.08 13.30 11.82
CA ASP A 573 2.74 13.10 11.22
C ASP A 573 1.60 13.81 12.02
N GLY A 574 1.94 14.68 12.97
CA GLY A 574 0.99 15.42 13.82
C GLY A 574 0.33 14.59 14.92
N THR A 575 0.79 13.35 15.14
CA THR A 575 0.25 12.43 16.15
C THR A 575 0.82 12.64 17.55
N LEU A 576 0.10 12.15 18.58
CA LEU A 576 0.57 12.13 19.97
C LEU A 576 1.90 11.38 20.09
N ARG A 577 1.98 10.17 19.52
CA ARG A 577 3.23 9.38 19.42
C ARG A 577 4.38 10.20 18.84
N SER A 578 4.17 10.90 17.72
CA SER A 578 5.22 11.73 17.12
C SER A 578 5.63 12.92 17.99
N ALA A 579 4.69 13.57 18.67
CA ALA A 579 5.00 14.70 19.54
C ALA A 579 5.71 14.27 20.84
N ALA A 580 5.40 13.08 21.35
CA ALA A 580 6.13 12.46 22.44
C ALA A 580 7.57 12.09 22.02
N ALA A 581 7.73 11.42 20.86
CA ALA A 581 9.04 11.08 20.30
C ALA A 581 9.93 12.31 20.06
N ALA A 582 9.36 13.42 19.56
CA ALA A 582 10.06 14.68 19.39
C ALA A 582 10.55 15.32 20.71
N ARG A 583 10.04 14.88 21.87
CA ARG A 583 10.51 15.26 23.22
C ARG A 583 11.44 14.20 23.85
N GLY A 584 11.89 13.20 23.10
CA GLY A 584 12.75 12.12 23.57
C GLY A 584 12.02 10.96 24.26
N ILE A 585 10.69 10.98 24.31
CA ILE A 585 9.87 9.94 24.93
C ILE A 585 9.76 8.75 23.97
N ARG A 586 10.06 7.54 24.44
CA ARG A 586 10.06 6.33 23.61
C ARG A 586 8.62 5.86 23.38
N ALA A 587 8.10 6.11 22.19
CA ALA A 587 6.67 6.01 21.91
C ALA A 587 6.35 4.97 20.82
N ILE A 588 5.26 4.22 21.01
CA ILE A 588 4.61 3.37 20.00
C ILE A 588 3.09 3.61 19.99
N THR A 589 2.46 3.35 18.84
CA THR A 589 0.99 3.30 18.74
C THR A 589 0.57 1.85 18.49
N VAL A 590 -0.34 1.32 19.31
CA VAL A 590 -0.89 -0.03 19.19
C VAL A 590 -2.34 0.07 18.70
N GLU A 591 -2.64 -0.55 17.57
CA GLU A 591 -3.98 -0.53 16.98
C GLU A 591 -4.70 -1.85 17.24
N ILE A 592 -5.74 -1.77 18.07
CA ILE A 592 -6.44 -2.91 18.66
C ILE A 592 -7.72 -3.20 17.85
N GLY A 593 -7.56 -3.46 16.56
CA GLY A 593 -8.64 -3.85 15.64
C GLY A 593 -9.65 -2.73 15.34
N ASN A 594 -10.94 -3.06 15.46
CA ASN A 594 -12.10 -2.36 14.92
C ASN A 594 -12.66 -1.29 15.86
N PRO A 595 -13.33 -0.23 15.34
CA PRO A 595 -14.06 0.75 16.14
C PRO A 595 -15.26 0.14 16.87
N GLN A 596 -15.73 0.82 17.92
CA GLN A 596 -17.07 0.66 18.53
C GLN A 596 -17.47 -0.74 19.04
N LEU A 597 -16.57 -1.74 19.07
CA LEU A 597 -16.84 -3.06 19.63
C LEU A 597 -15.63 -3.59 20.41
N PHE A 598 -15.89 -4.28 21.52
CA PHE A 598 -14.83 -4.91 22.31
C PHE A 598 -14.38 -6.22 21.66
N GLN A 599 -13.08 -6.32 21.39
CA GLN A 599 -12.45 -7.51 20.81
C GLN A 599 -11.55 -8.18 21.84
N SER A 600 -12.12 -9.04 22.67
CA SER A 600 -11.45 -9.66 23.82
C SER A 600 -10.08 -10.26 23.50
N GLN A 601 -9.90 -10.86 22.32
CA GLN A 601 -8.62 -11.41 21.87
C GLN A 601 -7.55 -10.34 21.66
N TYR A 602 -7.89 -9.24 20.98
CA TYR A 602 -6.94 -8.15 20.72
C TYR A 602 -6.66 -7.33 21.98
N VAL A 603 -7.66 -7.15 22.85
CA VAL A 603 -7.49 -6.57 24.19
C VAL A 603 -6.56 -7.43 25.05
N GLN A 604 -6.71 -8.77 25.00
CA GLN A 604 -5.83 -9.71 25.69
C GLN A 604 -4.38 -9.64 25.16
N TRP A 605 -4.17 -9.65 23.84
CA TRP A 605 -2.83 -9.51 23.26
C TRP A 605 -2.18 -8.18 23.62
N SER A 606 -2.93 -7.08 23.57
CA SER A 606 -2.43 -5.75 23.96
C SER A 606 -2.05 -5.69 25.44
N TYR A 607 -2.86 -6.29 26.31
CA TYR A 607 -2.54 -6.44 27.74
C TYR A 607 -1.22 -7.20 27.94
N VAL A 608 -1.09 -8.40 27.36
CA VAL A 608 0.15 -9.21 27.44
C VAL A 608 1.36 -8.44 26.89
N GLY A 609 1.17 -7.74 25.77
CA GLY A 609 2.21 -6.91 25.14
C GLY A 609 2.68 -5.75 26.03
N VAL A 610 1.77 -5.07 26.74
CA VAL A 610 2.12 -4.07 27.77
C VAL A 610 2.89 -4.73 28.92
N MET A 611 2.41 -5.85 29.45
CA MET A 611 3.07 -6.53 30.58
C MET A 611 4.49 -6.99 30.22
N ARG A 612 4.74 -7.44 28.99
CA ARG A 612 6.09 -7.74 28.47
C ARG A 612 7.00 -6.51 28.36
N ILE A 613 6.45 -5.33 28.07
CA ILE A 613 7.23 -4.09 28.08
C ILE A 613 7.60 -3.71 29.52
N LEU A 614 6.70 -3.86 30.50
CA LEU A 614 7.00 -3.62 31.90
C LEU A 614 8.06 -4.59 32.46
N ASP A 615 8.02 -5.88 32.06
CA ASP A 615 9.06 -6.86 32.37
C ASP A 615 10.41 -6.50 31.73
N HIS A 616 10.41 -6.10 30.45
CA HIS A 616 11.65 -5.71 29.75
C HIS A 616 12.30 -4.43 30.29
N LEU A 617 11.50 -3.53 30.88
CA LEU A 617 11.99 -2.30 31.51
C LEU A 617 12.39 -2.51 33.00
N ASP A 618 12.49 -3.77 33.45
CA ASP A 618 12.74 -4.18 34.84
C ASP A 618 11.76 -3.56 35.87
N MET A 619 10.57 -3.15 35.41
CA MET A 619 9.54 -2.52 36.24
C MET A 619 8.63 -3.53 36.93
N TYR A 620 8.27 -4.62 36.25
CA TYR A 620 7.32 -5.60 36.77
C TYR A 620 7.56 -7.00 36.18
N THR A 621 8.12 -7.91 36.98
CA THR A 621 8.40 -9.29 36.56
C THR A 621 7.11 -10.04 36.26
N VAL A 622 7.01 -10.63 35.07
CA VAL A 622 5.84 -11.46 34.69
C VAL A 622 6.20 -12.94 34.64
N ASN A 623 5.67 -13.70 35.60
CA ASN A 623 5.80 -15.15 35.63
C ASN A 623 4.79 -15.80 34.69
N TYR A 624 5.19 -16.03 33.43
CA TYR A 624 4.45 -16.88 32.51
C TYR A 624 5.00 -18.32 32.57
N ASP A 625 4.13 -19.28 32.90
CA ASP A 625 4.37 -20.72 32.70
C ASP A 625 3.43 -21.20 31.57
N PRO A 626 3.87 -21.17 30.30
CA PRO A 626 2.97 -21.28 29.16
C PRO A 626 2.63 -22.73 28.82
N THR A 627 1.36 -23.11 28.95
CA THR A 627 0.83 -24.30 28.27
C THR A 627 0.63 -24.03 26.77
N ALA A 628 0.33 -25.08 25.99
CA ALA A 628 0.06 -24.93 24.56
C ALA A 628 -1.22 -24.11 24.28
N GLU A 629 -2.21 -24.18 25.15
CA GLU A 629 -3.48 -23.43 25.04
C GLU A 629 -3.29 -21.94 25.36
N ASP A 630 -2.35 -21.61 26.25
CA ASP A 630 -1.98 -20.22 26.56
C ASP A 630 -1.34 -19.49 25.37
N GLN A 631 -0.69 -20.19 24.43
CA GLN A 631 0.04 -19.52 23.34
C GLN A 631 -0.86 -18.62 22.47
N VAL A 632 -2.12 -19.02 22.23
CA VAL A 632 -3.10 -18.19 21.51
C VAL A 632 -3.53 -16.98 22.36
N ALA A 633 -3.58 -17.10 23.68
CA ALA A 633 -3.83 -15.99 24.59
C ALA A 633 -2.61 -15.06 24.76
N LEU A 634 -1.41 -15.53 24.44
CA LEU A 634 -0.15 -14.79 24.55
C LEU A 634 0.21 -13.98 23.29
N GLY A 635 -0.30 -14.34 22.11
CA GLY A 635 -0.09 -13.54 20.90
C GLY A 635 -0.55 -14.23 19.60
N PRO A 636 -0.55 -13.50 18.47
CA PRO A 636 -0.58 -14.10 17.14
C PRO A 636 0.71 -14.91 16.88
N PRO A 637 0.69 -15.92 15.99
CA PRO A 637 1.80 -16.87 15.80
C PRO A 637 3.04 -16.28 15.11
N SER A 638 2.94 -15.09 14.52
CA SER A 638 4.05 -14.42 13.82
C SER A 638 3.75 -12.94 13.60
N THR A 639 4.80 -12.15 13.37
CA THR A 639 4.71 -10.70 13.14
C THR A 639 5.29 -10.35 11.77
N ILE A 640 4.54 -9.66 10.92
CA ILE A 640 5.03 -9.19 9.62
C ILE A 640 5.52 -7.74 9.73
N LEU A 641 6.80 -7.48 9.43
CA LEU A 641 7.34 -6.12 9.41
C LEU A 641 7.13 -5.48 8.04
N CYS A 642 6.42 -4.35 8.00
CA CYS A 642 6.24 -3.52 6.81
C CYS A 642 7.19 -2.31 6.85
N SER A 643 7.89 -2.03 5.74
CA SER A 643 8.80 -0.88 5.61
C SER A 643 8.07 0.43 5.35
N LYS A 644 6.87 0.36 4.76
CA LYS A 644 5.92 1.47 4.55
C LYS A 644 4.50 0.96 4.33
N GLY A 645 3.52 1.85 4.37
CA GLY A 645 2.13 1.54 4.06
C GLY A 645 1.44 2.71 3.35
N PHE A 646 0.38 2.43 2.60
CA PHE A 646 -0.44 3.46 1.95
C PHE A 646 -1.88 3.00 1.76
N TRP A 647 -2.80 3.97 1.66
CA TRP A 647 -4.19 3.72 1.35
C TRP A 647 -4.45 3.71 -0.16
N ILE A 648 -5.30 2.79 -0.60
CA ILE A 648 -5.90 2.76 -1.93
C ILE A 648 -7.27 3.42 -1.83
N TYR A 649 -7.62 4.27 -2.78
CA TYR A 649 -8.81 5.13 -2.74
C TYR A 649 -9.75 4.87 -3.93
N THR A 650 -11.04 5.14 -3.73
CA THR A 650 -12.06 5.12 -4.79
C THR A 650 -11.88 6.31 -5.74
N LYS A 651 -12.16 6.10 -7.03
CA LYS A 651 -12.24 7.17 -8.05
C LYS A 651 -13.68 7.64 -8.29
N THR A 652 -14.65 6.83 -7.91
CA THR A 652 -16.09 7.03 -8.14
C THR A 652 -16.89 6.56 -6.92
N GLY A 653 -18.10 7.10 -6.73
CA GLY A 653 -18.99 6.74 -5.64
C GLY A 653 -19.99 5.63 -6.01
N GLY A 654 -20.51 4.95 -4.98
CA GLY A 654 -21.50 3.89 -5.11
C GLY A 654 -21.44 2.90 -3.94
N ILE A 655 -21.97 1.69 -4.17
CA ILE A 655 -21.90 0.59 -3.22
C ILE A 655 -20.54 -0.09 -3.34
N LEU A 656 -19.74 -0.03 -2.28
CA LEU A 656 -18.37 -0.55 -2.21
C LEU A 656 -18.34 -1.98 -1.67
N GLU A 657 -17.89 -2.91 -2.50
CA GLU A 657 -17.52 -4.27 -2.11
C GLU A 657 -16.00 -4.35 -1.98
N VAL A 658 -15.47 -4.62 -0.78
CA VAL A 658 -14.03 -4.88 -0.56
C VAL A 658 -13.83 -6.36 -0.26
N TYR A 659 -13.01 -7.03 -1.07
CA TYR A 659 -12.89 -8.48 -1.07
C TYR A 659 -11.83 -9.06 -0.11
N PRO A 660 -10.59 -8.54 -0.01
CA PRO A 660 -9.58 -9.16 0.87
C PRO A 660 -9.84 -8.81 2.34
N GLY A 661 -9.65 -9.80 3.22
CA GLY A 661 -9.64 -9.60 4.66
C GLY A 661 -8.40 -8.84 5.14
N VAL A 662 -8.39 -8.40 6.40
CA VAL A 662 -7.16 -7.92 7.05
C VAL A 662 -6.21 -9.09 7.32
N ASN A 663 -4.92 -8.80 7.52
CA ASN A 663 -3.85 -9.78 7.65
C ASN A 663 -3.72 -10.74 6.44
N THR A 664 -4.28 -10.37 5.28
CA THR A 664 -4.23 -11.15 4.04
C THR A 664 -3.13 -10.63 3.12
N ILE A 665 -2.29 -11.51 2.58
CA ILE A 665 -1.30 -11.16 1.55
C ILE A 665 -2.02 -11.11 0.20
N ILE A 666 -1.88 -9.99 -0.50
CA ILE A 666 -2.36 -9.79 -1.87
C ILE A 666 -1.17 -9.58 -2.81
N LYS A 667 -1.38 -9.86 -4.08
CA LYS A 667 -0.41 -9.64 -5.18
C LYS A 667 -0.85 -8.47 -6.03
N LYS A 668 0.09 -7.94 -6.81
CA LYS A 668 -0.21 -7.00 -7.88
C LYS A 668 -1.25 -7.58 -8.84
N ASP A 669 -2.14 -6.71 -9.31
CA ASP A 669 -3.26 -7.04 -10.20
C ASP A 669 -4.30 -8.02 -9.62
N ASP A 670 -4.28 -8.34 -8.31
CA ASP A 670 -5.41 -8.98 -7.64
C ASP A 670 -6.60 -7.99 -7.55
N LEU A 671 -7.83 -8.46 -7.83
CA LEU A 671 -9.05 -7.67 -7.64
C LEU A 671 -9.32 -7.47 -6.15
N ILE A 672 -9.22 -6.23 -5.66
CA ILE A 672 -9.38 -5.90 -4.23
C ILE A 672 -10.74 -5.30 -3.89
N ALA A 673 -11.38 -4.59 -4.82
CA ALA A 673 -12.68 -4.01 -4.59
C ALA A 673 -13.44 -3.70 -5.87
N ARG A 674 -14.75 -3.47 -5.73
CA ARG A 674 -15.65 -3.09 -6.80
C ARG A 674 -16.63 -2.03 -6.31
N ILE A 675 -16.94 -1.06 -7.15
CA ILE A 675 -18.07 -0.14 -6.95
C ILE A 675 -19.22 -0.56 -7.86
N LYS A 676 -20.42 -0.68 -7.28
CA LYS A 676 -21.69 -0.85 -8.00
C LYS A 676 -22.56 0.40 -7.87
N ASN A 677 -23.37 0.70 -8.87
CA ASN A 677 -24.42 1.71 -8.74
C ASN A 677 -25.61 1.15 -7.92
N ILE A 678 -26.59 2.00 -7.61
CA ILE A 678 -27.77 1.60 -6.82
C ILE A 678 -28.64 0.51 -7.46
N PHE A 679 -28.48 0.28 -8.77
CA PHE A 679 -29.17 -0.78 -9.53
C PHE A 679 -28.36 -2.10 -9.59
N GLY A 680 -27.18 -2.16 -8.95
CA GLY A 680 -26.32 -3.34 -8.90
C GLY A 680 -25.33 -3.48 -10.06
N ASN A 681 -25.36 -2.59 -11.05
CA ASN A 681 -24.42 -2.62 -12.17
C ASN A 681 -23.01 -2.21 -11.71
N VAL A 682 -21.99 -2.92 -12.18
CA VAL A 682 -20.58 -2.61 -11.92
C VAL A 682 -20.22 -1.29 -12.59
N VAL A 683 -19.59 -0.39 -11.83
CA VAL A 683 -19.16 0.94 -12.30
C VAL A 683 -17.64 1.02 -12.43
N GLU A 684 -16.90 0.47 -11.46
CA GLU A 684 -15.43 0.49 -11.42
C GLU A 684 -14.89 -0.70 -10.63
N GLU A 685 -13.72 -1.18 -11.03
CA GLU A 685 -12.99 -2.26 -10.37
C GLU A 685 -11.58 -1.80 -9.96
N TYR A 686 -11.20 -2.16 -8.73
CA TYR A 686 -9.94 -1.74 -8.13
C TYR A 686 -9.04 -2.95 -7.98
N TYR A 687 -7.85 -2.82 -8.54
CA TYR A 687 -6.83 -3.85 -8.55
C TYR A 687 -5.64 -3.40 -7.67
N ALA A 688 -5.00 -4.35 -7.00
CA ALA A 688 -3.84 -4.08 -6.16
C ALA A 688 -2.67 -3.54 -7.01
N PRO A 689 -2.09 -2.36 -6.68
CA PRO A 689 -1.01 -1.77 -7.49
C PRO A 689 0.33 -2.49 -7.34
N CYS A 690 0.50 -3.25 -6.26
CA CYS A 690 1.69 -4.05 -5.94
C CYS A 690 1.31 -5.16 -4.95
N GLY A 691 2.22 -6.12 -4.74
CA GLY A 691 2.08 -7.09 -3.65
C GLY A 691 2.29 -6.47 -2.27
N GLY A 692 1.62 -7.00 -1.25
CA GLY A 692 1.70 -6.53 0.13
C GLY A 692 0.73 -7.25 1.06
N ILE A 693 0.60 -6.78 2.30
CA ILE A 693 -0.35 -7.28 3.30
C ILE A 693 -1.43 -6.23 3.62
N VAL A 694 -2.69 -6.65 3.65
CA VAL A 694 -3.80 -5.77 4.03
C VAL A 694 -3.76 -5.52 5.54
N ILE A 695 -3.36 -4.31 5.94
CA ILE A 695 -3.33 -3.87 7.34
C ILE A 695 -4.75 -3.59 7.84
N GLY A 696 -5.53 -2.88 7.01
CA GLY A 696 -6.90 -2.45 7.29
C GLY A 696 -7.71 -2.33 5.99
N ARG A 697 -9.03 -2.32 6.10
CA ARG A 697 -9.95 -2.18 4.96
C ARG A 697 -11.20 -1.39 5.33
N SER A 698 -11.89 -0.85 4.33
CA SER A 698 -13.23 -0.30 4.54
C SER A 698 -14.28 -1.39 4.74
N SER A 699 -15.24 -1.10 5.61
CA SER A 699 -16.45 -1.89 5.87
C SER A 699 -17.73 -1.07 5.73
N ASN A 700 -17.64 0.26 5.60
CA ASN A 700 -18.78 1.08 5.18
C ASN A 700 -19.17 0.71 3.73
N PRO A 701 -20.40 0.22 3.47
CA PRO A 701 -20.80 -0.24 2.15
C PRO A 701 -21.14 0.90 1.18
N VAL A 702 -21.29 2.14 1.66
CA VAL A 702 -21.50 3.31 0.81
C VAL A 702 -20.21 4.11 0.74
N ALA A 703 -19.70 4.32 -0.47
CA ALA A 703 -18.48 5.11 -0.70
C ALA A 703 -18.75 6.29 -1.65
N MET A 704 -18.10 7.40 -1.37
CA MET A 704 -17.92 8.54 -2.27
C MET A 704 -16.63 8.36 -3.09
N SER A 705 -16.38 9.24 -4.07
CA SER A 705 -15.06 9.35 -4.69
C SER A 705 -14.04 9.88 -3.67
N GLY A 706 -12.85 9.28 -3.61
CA GLY A 706 -11.81 9.61 -2.63
C GLY A 706 -11.96 8.91 -1.27
N ASP A 707 -12.92 8.00 -1.11
CA ASP A 707 -13.00 7.14 0.07
C ASP A 707 -11.93 6.04 0.05
N ARG A 708 -11.49 5.64 1.23
CA ARG A 708 -10.49 4.59 1.41
C ARG A 708 -11.08 3.21 1.07
N ILE A 709 -10.25 2.31 0.54
CA ILE A 709 -10.59 0.93 0.19
C ILE A 709 -9.80 -0.04 1.08
N VAL A 710 -8.47 -0.02 0.96
CA VAL A 710 -7.52 -0.93 1.64
C VAL A 710 -6.30 -0.11 2.07
N HIS A 711 -5.83 -0.36 3.30
CA HIS A 711 -4.51 0.05 3.78
C HIS A 711 -3.54 -1.10 3.47
N LEU A 712 -2.65 -0.89 2.51
CA LEU A 712 -1.69 -1.89 2.06
C LEU A 712 -0.31 -1.63 2.70
N GLY A 713 0.16 -2.61 3.48
CA GLY A 713 1.51 -2.66 4.03
C GLY A 713 2.46 -3.30 3.04
N ILE A 714 3.60 -2.64 2.77
CA ILE A 714 4.68 -3.19 1.97
C ILE A 714 5.62 -3.95 2.90
N ILE A 715 5.60 -5.27 2.80
CA ILE A 715 6.42 -6.14 3.65
C ILE A 715 7.90 -5.82 3.40
N LYS A 716 8.62 -5.51 4.47
CA LYS A 716 10.07 -5.23 4.43
C LYS A 716 10.78 -6.47 3.93
N LYS A 717 11.61 -6.32 2.89
CA LYS A 717 12.48 -7.41 2.44
C LYS A 717 13.72 -7.49 3.33
N LYS A 718 14.33 -8.66 3.48
CA LYS A 718 15.51 -8.83 4.35
C LYS A 718 16.68 -7.90 3.99
N SER A 719 16.92 -7.68 2.70
CA SER A 719 17.98 -6.78 2.20
C SER A 719 17.72 -5.29 2.45
N ASP A 720 16.46 -4.89 2.64
CA ASP A 720 16.09 -3.47 2.68
C ASP A 720 16.59 -2.85 3.99
N THR A 721 17.29 -1.73 3.90
CA THR A 721 17.35 -0.77 5.01
C THR A 721 15.97 -0.15 5.21
N LEU A 722 15.59 0.07 6.47
CA LEU A 722 14.42 0.88 6.74
C LEU A 722 14.73 2.33 6.35
N PRO A 723 13.80 3.04 5.68
CA PRO A 723 14.01 4.44 5.35
C PRO A 723 14.16 5.27 6.64
N LYS A 724 14.98 6.33 6.61
CA LYS A 724 15.09 7.24 7.77
C LYS A 724 13.80 8.03 8.00
N GLU A 725 13.10 8.34 6.92
CA GLU A 725 11.81 9.02 6.94
C GLU A 725 10.72 8.13 6.32
N ALA A 726 9.71 7.81 7.12
CA ALA A 726 8.54 7.05 6.71
C ALA A 726 7.28 7.67 7.31
N LYS A 727 6.43 8.21 6.45
CA LYS A 727 5.10 8.75 6.79
C LYS A 727 4.04 8.01 6.01
N GLU A 728 2.88 7.80 6.62
CA GLU A 728 1.67 7.46 5.86
C GLU A 728 1.20 8.73 5.13
N ASN A 729 1.09 8.67 3.80
CA ASN A 729 0.35 9.67 3.03
C ASN A 729 -1.14 9.48 3.31
N TYR A 730 -1.70 10.31 4.20
CA TYR A 730 -3.07 10.21 4.72
C TYR A 730 -4.13 10.85 3.82
#